data_AF-A0A9L0J5G3-F1
#
_entry.id   AF-A0A9L0J5G3-F1
#
_cell.length_a   1.000
_cell.length_b   1.000
_cell.length_c   1.000
_cell.angle_alpha   90.00
_cell.angle_beta   90.00
_cell.angle_gamma   90.00
#
_symmetry.space_group_name_H-M   'P 1'
#
loop_
_entity.id
_entity.type
_entity.pdbx_description
1 polymer ?
#
loop_
_entity_poly.entity_id
_entity_poly.type
_entity_poly.pdbx_seq_one_letter_code
_entity_poly.pdbx_strand_id
1 'polypeptide(L)'
;MECGEGGHGRRVGSAVSGRDPSRGHASPAPGDPQVAESLLAPMEVGEEPLEKAARAGAAKDPNTYKVLSLVLLALLVIVSLGLGLGLGLRQPEKQGSCRRRCFDSSYRGLEGCRCDVGCKDRGDCCWDFEDTCVESTRIWTCNAFRCGETRLESSLCSCSDDCLQRKDCCTNYKSVCQGESPWVQEECGTAQQSRCPEGFDLPPVILFSMDGFRAEYLQTWKTCGIHSKYLRPVYPTKTFPNHYTIVTGLYPESHGIIDNNMYDVNLNKSFSIFSKGTFDPAWWHGQPVWLTAMNQGLKAGTYFWPGSDVAINGSFPSLYMVYNSVPYEERISTLLTWLDLPKAERPDFYTLYVGQPDSAGHEKGPVSAAVIQALQLVDNALGMLMEGLKQRNLDNCVNIILVTDHGMDQTYCEKVEYMTDYLPQVNFYMYEGPAPRIRAYNVPQDFYSFNSEEIVRNLSCRKPDQHFKPYLSPDLPKRLHFAKNIRIDKVHLLVNPPWLAVRSKDFSYCGGGTHGYDNKFKSMEAIFLAHGPSFKEKTEIEPFENIELYNLICDLLHIQPAPNNGTHGSLNHLLKVPFYEPSHEEEVSKFSVCGFTVPLPTDALDCSCPQLQRDTSLEYANQMLNLTQDEITATEKLNLPFGRPRVMQKNKEHCLLYHREYVSGFGKDIRMPLWSSYTVPNPGDTSPLPPTVPDCLRADVRVAPSESQKCSFYLADKNVTHGFLYPPANNRTSESQYDALITSNLVPMYEEFKKIWDYFHSVLLVKHAVERNGVNVVSGPVFDYNYDGRFDASNEIIEYVVNTSVPIPTHYFVVLTSCKNKSHTPDACPGWLDVLPFVIPHRPTNVESCPEGKQEANWVEERLKEHVARVRDVELLTGLDFYQEKVQPVSEILQLKTYLPTFETII
;
A
#
# COMPACT_ATOMS: atom_id res chain seq x y z
N MET A 1 5.43 -27.43 -55.28
CA MET A 1 5.74 -28.87 -55.24
C MET A 1 4.67 -29.51 -54.38
N GLU A 2 3.52 -29.76 -55.03
CA GLU A 2 2.96 -31.10 -55.34
C GLU A 2 2.31 -31.72 -54.08
N CYS A 3 0.99 -31.59 -53.85
CA CYS A 3 -0.21 -32.09 -54.54
C CYS A 3 -0.51 -33.60 -54.32
N GLY A 4 -1.78 -33.88 -53.97
CA GLY A 4 -2.46 -35.20 -54.06
C GLY A 4 -3.14 -35.60 -52.75
N GLU A 5 -4.42 -35.29 -52.46
CA GLU A 5 -5.71 -35.76 -53.01
C GLU A 5 -6.04 -37.26 -52.84
N GLY A 6 -7.30 -37.51 -52.42
CA GLY A 6 -8.05 -38.77 -52.55
C GLY A 6 -8.42 -39.40 -51.20
N GLY A 7 -9.68 -39.57 -50.76
CA GLY A 7 -10.96 -39.57 -51.45
C GLY A 7 -11.59 -40.98 -51.44
N HIS A 8 -12.72 -41.11 -50.73
CA HIS A 8 -13.78 -42.14 -50.84
C HIS A 8 -13.63 -43.56 -50.23
N GLY A 9 -14.74 -44.02 -49.63
CA GLY A 9 -15.22 -45.38 -49.88
C GLY A 9 -15.86 -46.14 -48.70
N ARG A 10 -17.18 -46.10 -48.61
CA ARG A 10 -18.09 -46.79 -47.66
C ARG A 10 -18.20 -48.32 -47.85
N ARG A 11 -18.68 -48.99 -46.77
CA ARG A 11 -19.62 -50.16 -46.69
C ARG A 11 -19.00 -51.57 -46.94
N VAL A 12 -19.34 -52.71 -46.30
CA VAL A 12 -20.55 -53.32 -45.67
C VAL A 12 -20.09 -54.42 -44.67
N GLY A 13 -20.62 -54.54 -43.44
CA GLY A 13 -21.65 -55.53 -42.97
C GLY A 13 -21.01 -56.64 -42.11
N SER A 14 -21.62 -57.34 -41.15
CA SER A 14 -22.96 -57.56 -40.54
C SER A 14 -22.67 -58.24 -39.16
N ALA A 15 -23.52 -58.38 -38.14
CA ALA A 15 -24.92 -58.79 -38.06
C ALA A 15 -25.49 -58.66 -36.61
N VAL A 16 -26.78 -58.27 -36.49
CA VAL A 16 -27.91 -58.88 -35.71
C VAL A 16 -27.78 -58.94 -34.16
N SER A 17 -28.70 -58.52 -33.27
CA SER A 17 -30.18 -58.36 -33.19
C SER A 17 -30.50 -57.34 -32.05
N GLY A 18 -31.65 -56.71 -31.83
CA GLY A 18 -32.98 -56.70 -32.45
C GLY A 18 -34.01 -56.04 -31.49
N ARG A 19 -34.76 -55.05 -32.02
CA ARG A 19 -36.18 -54.66 -31.74
C ARG A 19 -36.60 -53.91 -30.46
N ASP A 20 -36.70 -52.59 -30.65
CA ASP A 20 -37.76 -51.58 -30.35
C ASP A 20 -39.24 -52.08 -30.46
N PRO A 21 -40.36 -51.34 -30.14
CA PRO A 21 -40.48 -49.86 -30.05
C PRO A 21 -41.54 -49.20 -29.09
N SER A 22 -41.33 -47.90 -28.84
CA SER A 22 -42.28 -46.75 -28.78
C SER A 22 -43.62 -46.78 -27.99
N ARG A 23 -43.89 -45.70 -27.21
CA ARG A 23 -45.11 -44.82 -27.29
C ARG A 23 -45.06 -43.68 -26.27
N GLY A 24 -45.56 -42.50 -26.65
CA GLY A 24 -45.54 -41.25 -25.86
C GLY A 24 -46.86 -40.85 -25.17
N HIS A 25 -46.95 -39.54 -24.86
CA HIS A 25 -48.02 -38.75 -24.19
C HIS A 25 -48.03 -38.84 -22.65
N ALA A 26 -48.36 -37.83 -21.84
CA ALA A 26 -48.67 -36.38 -21.97
C ALA A 26 -48.73 -35.81 -20.52
N SER A 27 -48.56 -34.50 -20.32
CA SER A 27 -48.83 -33.79 -19.04
C SER A 27 -50.33 -33.76 -18.71
N PRO A 28 -50.71 -33.51 -17.43
CA PRO A 28 -51.11 -32.14 -17.05
C PRO A 28 -50.78 -31.73 -15.59
N ALA A 29 -50.72 -30.41 -15.34
CA ALA A 29 -50.83 -29.78 -14.00
C ALA A 29 -52.31 -29.81 -13.51
N PRO A 30 -52.69 -29.53 -12.23
CA PRO A 30 -52.56 -28.18 -11.62
C PRO A 30 -52.40 -28.13 -10.08
N GLY A 31 -52.18 -26.92 -9.52
CA GLY A 31 -52.71 -26.57 -8.19
C GLY A 31 -51.78 -25.79 -7.27
N ASP A 32 -51.87 -24.46 -7.31
CA ASP A 32 -51.50 -23.54 -6.22
C ASP A 32 -52.79 -23.21 -5.42
N PRO A 33 -52.73 -22.89 -4.11
CA PRO A 33 -52.88 -21.48 -3.77
C PRO A 33 -52.07 -20.99 -2.55
N GLN A 34 -51.48 -19.78 -2.70
CA GLN A 34 -51.45 -18.61 -1.79
C GLN A 34 -52.28 -18.74 -0.48
N VAL A 35 -51.93 -18.26 0.73
CA VAL A 35 -51.05 -17.21 1.31
C VAL A 35 -51.06 -17.40 2.85
N ALA A 36 -49.98 -17.06 3.58
CA ALA A 36 -50.06 -16.39 4.91
C ALA A 36 -48.68 -15.91 5.44
N GLU A 37 -48.66 -14.64 5.83
CA GLU A 37 -47.65 -13.78 6.50
C GLU A 37 -47.01 -14.34 7.80
N SER A 38 -45.71 -14.07 8.05
CA SER A 38 -45.14 -13.05 8.99
C SER A 38 -45.25 -13.44 10.48
N LEU A 39 -44.38 -13.16 11.45
CA LEU A 39 -43.32 -12.18 11.72
C LEU A 39 -42.52 -12.75 12.91
N LEU A 40 -41.20 -12.55 12.98
CA LEU A 40 -40.35 -12.86 14.15
C LEU A 40 -39.67 -11.59 14.64
N ALA A 41 -39.83 -11.29 15.93
CA ALA A 41 -38.88 -10.63 16.84
C ALA A 41 -39.55 -10.51 18.24
N PRO A 42 -38.86 -10.04 19.30
CA PRO A 42 -37.63 -10.55 19.91
C PRO A 42 -37.81 -10.65 21.45
N MET A 43 -36.82 -11.08 22.25
CA MET A 43 -36.81 -10.73 23.68
C MET A 43 -35.39 -10.60 24.27
N GLU A 44 -35.30 -9.55 25.09
CA GLU A 44 -34.19 -8.81 25.66
C GLU A 44 -33.30 -9.49 26.72
N VAL A 45 -32.19 -8.79 26.96
CA VAL A 45 -31.20 -8.88 28.04
C VAL A 45 -31.71 -8.13 29.28
N GLY A 46 -31.33 -8.58 30.49
CA GLY A 46 -31.48 -7.83 31.74
C GLY A 46 -30.21 -7.87 32.60
N GLU A 47 -29.84 -6.72 33.16
CA GLU A 47 -28.61 -6.37 33.90
C GLU A 47 -28.59 -6.78 35.39
N GLU A 48 -27.37 -7.08 35.91
CA GLU A 48 -26.73 -6.82 37.25
C GLU A 48 -27.47 -7.05 38.62
N PRO A 49 -26.82 -6.99 39.84
CA PRO A 49 -25.39 -6.91 40.25
C PRO A 49 -24.96 -7.75 41.52
N LEU A 50 -23.69 -7.58 41.94
CA LEU A 50 -23.13 -7.50 43.34
C LEU A 50 -22.58 -8.73 44.14
N GLU A 51 -21.24 -8.65 44.35
CA GLU A 51 -20.37 -8.98 45.51
C GLU A 51 -20.27 -10.36 46.24
N LYS A 52 -18.99 -10.76 46.37
CA LYS A 52 -18.24 -11.35 47.51
C LYS A 52 -18.34 -12.84 47.89
N ALA A 53 -17.14 -13.46 47.81
CA ALA A 53 -16.48 -14.38 48.74
C ALA A 53 -17.00 -15.83 48.90
N ALA A 54 -16.16 -16.80 48.53
CA ALA A 54 -15.45 -17.70 49.47
C ALA A 54 -15.05 -19.04 48.81
N ARG A 55 -13.92 -19.57 49.31
CA ARG A 55 -13.29 -20.87 48.99
C ARG A 55 -14.27 -22.06 48.97
N ALA A 56 -14.13 -22.92 47.96
CA ALA A 56 -14.40 -24.35 48.10
C ALA A 56 -13.56 -25.14 47.05
N GLY A 57 -12.84 -26.17 47.51
CA GLY A 57 -11.95 -26.96 46.68
C GLY A 57 -12.70 -27.85 45.68
N ALA A 58 -12.16 -27.96 44.46
CA ALA A 58 -12.64 -28.86 43.43
C ALA A 58 -11.77 -30.13 43.37
N ALA A 59 -12.45 -31.27 43.29
CA ALA A 59 -11.90 -32.61 43.20
C ALA A 59 -10.99 -32.79 41.95
N LYS A 60 -9.92 -33.58 42.11
CA LYS A 60 -8.97 -33.92 41.04
C LYS A 60 -9.61 -34.88 40.02
N ASP A 61 -9.57 -34.47 38.76
CA ASP A 61 -9.96 -35.21 37.57
C ASP A 61 -9.03 -36.45 37.36
N PRO A 62 -9.55 -37.67 37.13
CA PRO A 62 -8.75 -38.87 36.88
C PRO A 62 -7.85 -38.81 35.63
N ASN A 63 -7.98 -37.78 34.78
CA ASN A 63 -7.12 -37.60 33.61
C ASN A 63 -5.72 -37.04 33.92
N THR A 64 -5.49 -36.46 35.12
CA THR A 64 -4.19 -35.86 35.45
C THR A 64 -3.07 -36.91 35.55
N TYR A 65 -3.40 -38.13 35.99
CA TYR A 65 -2.42 -39.23 36.12
C TYR A 65 -1.97 -39.81 34.78
N LYS A 66 -2.82 -39.77 33.75
CA LYS A 66 -2.46 -40.20 32.39
C LYS A 66 -1.51 -39.21 31.73
N VAL A 67 -1.76 -37.91 31.89
CA VAL A 67 -0.89 -36.85 31.37
C VAL A 67 0.46 -36.85 32.09
N LEU A 68 0.47 -36.97 33.42
CA LEU A 68 1.71 -37.10 34.20
C LEU A 68 2.52 -38.34 33.81
N SER A 69 1.85 -39.48 33.57
CA SER A 69 2.54 -40.71 33.15
C SER A 69 3.11 -40.60 31.74
N LEU A 70 2.42 -39.93 30.80
CA LEU A 70 2.91 -39.67 29.44
C LEU A 70 4.09 -38.69 29.45
N VAL A 71 4.04 -37.65 30.27
CA VAL A 71 5.15 -36.69 30.44
C VAL A 71 6.36 -37.37 31.08
N LEU A 72 6.15 -38.21 32.10
CA LEU A 72 7.23 -38.99 32.70
C LEU A 72 7.84 -40.01 31.73
N LEU A 73 7.02 -40.67 30.90
CA LEU A 73 7.51 -41.60 29.87
C LEU A 73 8.30 -40.86 28.79
N ALA A 74 7.83 -39.70 28.34
CA ALA A 74 8.53 -38.85 27.39
C ALA A 74 9.86 -38.33 27.97
N LEU A 75 9.88 -37.90 29.23
CA LEU A 75 11.11 -37.50 29.93
C LEU A 75 12.07 -38.68 30.10
N LEU A 76 11.58 -39.88 30.41
CA LEU A 76 12.41 -41.08 30.49
C LEU A 76 13.00 -41.45 29.13
N VAL A 77 12.23 -41.33 28.04
CA VAL A 77 12.72 -41.57 26.67
C VAL A 77 13.73 -40.50 26.26
N ILE A 78 13.50 -39.22 26.59
CA ILE A 78 14.45 -38.12 26.34
C ILE A 78 15.74 -38.29 27.16
N VAL A 79 15.65 -38.71 28.41
CA VAL A 79 16.81 -38.99 29.26
C VAL A 79 17.53 -40.25 28.80
N SER A 80 16.81 -41.27 28.32
CA SER A 80 17.42 -42.50 27.77
C SER A 80 18.08 -42.28 26.42
N LEU A 81 17.48 -41.47 25.54
CA LEU A 81 18.07 -41.03 24.27
C LEU A 81 19.22 -40.04 24.53
N GLY A 82 19.09 -39.15 25.51
CA GLY A 82 20.13 -38.22 25.93
C GLY A 82 21.33 -38.91 26.60
N LEU A 83 21.11 -39.98 27.35
CA LEU A 83 22.17 -40.85 27.89
C LEU A 83 22.74 -41.77 26.81
N GLY A 84 21.92 -42.26 25.88
CA GLY A 84 22.36 -43.08 24.73
C GLY A 84 23.19 -42.31 23.70
N LEU A 85 22.85 -41.04 23.44
CA LEU A 85 23.60 -40.12 22.59
C LEU A 85 24.77 -39.45 23.35
N GLY A 86 24.60 -39.19 24.66
CA GLY A 86 25.64 -38.63 25.53
C GLY A 86 26.79 -39.60 25.82
N LEU A 87 26.54 -40.90 25.80
CA LEU A 87 27.57 -41.95 25.86
C LEU A 87 28.26 -42.21 24.50
N GLY A 88 27.79 -41.59 23.41
CA GLY A 88 28.35 -41.70 22.07
C GLY A 88 29.30 -40.57 21.66
N LEU A 89 29.41 -39.47 22.43
CA LEU A 89 30.11 -38.25 22.01
C LEU A 89 31.27 -37.82 22.91
N ARG A 90 31.98 -38.79 23.51
CA ARG A 90 33.35 -38.59 24.01
C ARG A 90 34.20 -39.83 23.70
N GLN A 91 34.54 -40.01 22.42
CA GLN A 91 35.76 -40.75 22.08
C GLN A 91 36.91 -39.74 21.92
N PRO A 92 37.94 -39.79 22.78
CA PRO A 92 39.14 -38.96 22.63
C PRO A 92 40.05 -39.57 21.56
N GLU A 93 40.48 -38.79 20.56
CA GLU A 93 41.76 -38.87 19.82
C GLU A 93 42.38 -40.27 19.52
N LYS A 94 41.56 -41.30 19.34
CA LYS A 94 42.01 -42.70 19.17
C LYS A 94 41.54 -43.35 17.86
N GLN A 95 41.13 -42.53 16.90
CA GLN A 95 40.93 -42.92 15.48
C GLN A 95 41.63 -41.87 14.63
N GLY A 96 42.27 -42.26 13.53
CA GLY A 96 42.98 -41.34 12.65
C GLY A 96 42.02 -40.31 12.05
N SER A 97 42.55 -39.17 11.62
CA SER A 97 41.75 -38.07 11.06
C SER A 97 42.32 -37.63 9.71
N CYS A 98 41.47 -37.08 8.85
CA CYS A 98 41.83 -36.45 7.59
C CYS A 98 42.21 -34.98 7.69
N ARG A 99 42.20 -34.40 8.90
CA ARG A 99 42.58 -32.99 9.13
C ARG A 99 43.98 -32.70 8.59
N ARG A 100 44.06 -31.72 7.68
CA ARG A 100 45.30 -31.32 6.96
C ARG A 100 45.90 -32.40 6.04
N ARG A 101 45.15 -33.46 5.71
CA ARG A 101 45.60 -34.63 4.93
C ARG A 101 44.61 -35.03 3.83
N CYS A 102 43.67 -34.16 3.48
CA CYS A 102 42.68 -34.43 2.45
C CYS A 102 43.32 -34.74 1.10
N PHE A 103 42.79 -35.77 0.45
CA PHE A 103 43.20 -36.27 -0.87
C PHE A 103 44.64 -36.79 -0.97
N ASP A 104 45.34 -36.92 0.16
CA ASP A 104 46.67 -37.51 0.20
C ASP A 104 46.58 -39.05 0.15
N SER A 105 46.80 -39.62 -1.04
CA SER A 105 46.80 -41.08 -1.25
C SER A 105 47.95 -41.81 -0.57
N SER A 106 49.00 -41.09 -0.15
CA SER A 106 50.12 -41.64 0.60
C SER A 106 49.85 -41.68 2.11
N TYR A 107 48.92 -40.86 2.60
CA TYR A 107 48.59 -40.79 4.02
C TYR A 107 47.90 -42.05 4.54
N ARG A 108 48.29 -42.47 5.74
CA ARG A 108 47.67 -43.55 6.51
C ARG A 108 47.44 -43.03 7.92
N GLY A 109 46.19 -42.92 8.33
CA GLY A 109 45.81 -42.57 9.69
C GLY A 109 45.92 -43.76 10.66
N LEU A 110 45.46 -43.55 11.89
CA LEU A 110 45.31 -44.62 12.86
C LEU A 110 44.40 -45.73 12.31
N GLU A 111 44.73 -46.99 12.62
CA GLU A 111 44.04 -48.20 12.08
C GLU A 111 44.11 -48.34 10.55
N GLY A 112 44.98 -47.59 9.87
CA GLY A 112 45.15 -47.66 8.42
C GLY A 112 44.13 -46.88 7.61
N CYS A 113 43.31 -46.04 8.27
CA CYS A 113 42.30 -45.24 7.61
C CYS A 113 42.91 -44.27 6.56
N ARG A 114 42.11 -43.91 5.56
CA ARG A 114 42.52 -43.23 4.33
C ARG A 114 41.76 -41.93 4.12
N CYS A 115 42.37 -41.03 3.35
CA CYS A 115 41.82 -39.71 3.02
C CYS A 115 41.86 -39.41 1.52
N ASP A 116 42.07 -40.42 0.68
CA ASP A 116 41.98 -40.29 -0.77
C ASP A 116 40.56 -40.53 -1.28
N VAL A 117 40.26 -40.02 -2.47
CA VAL A 117 38.93 -40.11 -3.10
C VAL A 117 38.39 -41.54 -3.15
N GLY A 118 39.25 -42.55 -3.34
CA GLY A 118 38.84 -43.95 -3.41
C GLY A 118 38.56 -44.61 -2.06
N CYS A 119 38.72 -43.93 -0.92
CA CYS A 119 38.50 -44.54 0.39
C CYS A 119 37.04 -44.92 0.64
N LYS A 120 36.11 -44.19 0.01
CA LYS A 120 34.67 -44.38 0.17
C LYS A 120 34.24 -45.72 -0.41
N ASP A 121 34.75 -46.03 -1.60
CA ASP A 121 34.52 -47.32 -2.27
C ASP A 121 35.16 -48.49 -1.52
N ARG A 122 36.30 -48.26 -0.86
CA ARG A 122 37.00 -49.27 -0.07
C ARG A 122 36.43 -49.45 1.33
N GLY A 123 35.59 -48.53 1.80
CA GLY A 123 35.09 -48.50 3.18
C GLY A 123 36.19 -48.27 4.23
N ASP A 124 37.30 -47.62 3.84
CA ASP A 124 38.50 -47.43 4.68
C ASP A 124 38.80 -45.95 4.98
N CYS A 125 37.82 -45.05 4.77
CA CYS A 125 38.00 -43.63 5.10
C CYS A 125 38.21 -43.41 6.60
N CYS A 126 39.01 -42.39 6.96
CA CYS A 126 38.95 -41.87 8.32
C CYS A 126 37.56 -41.29 8.60
N TRP A 127 37.15 -41.30 9.86
CA TRP A 127 35.78 -41.03 10.28
C TRP A 127 35.27 -39.63 9.89
N ASP A 128 36.18 -38.66 9.76
CA ASP A 128 35.90 -37.26 9.46
C ASP A 128 36.18 -36.88 7.98
N PHE A 129 36.43 -37.86 7.10
CA PHE A 129 36.77 -37.60 5.70
C PHE A 129 35.68 -36.81 4.96
N GLU A 130 34.41 -37.19 5.13
CA GLU A 130 33.29 -36.54 4.42
C GLU A 130 33.19 -35.05 4.85
N ASP A 131 33.16 -34.77 6.15
CA ASP A 131 33.05 -33.40 6.68
C ASP A 131 34.30 -32.54 6.39
N THR A 132 35.50 -33.13 6.49
CA THR A 132 36.77 -32.39 6.38
C THR A 132 37.18 -32.16 4.92
N CYS A 133 36.92 -33.12 4.03
CA CYS A 133 37.46 -33.09 2.67
C CYS A 133 36.39 -32.92 1.58
N VAL A 134 35.15 -33.35 1.80
CA VAL A 134 34.09 -33.32 0.78
C VAL A 134 33.15 -32.15 1.03
N GLU A 135 32.43 -32.17 2.15
CA GLU A 135 31.40 -31.17 2.47
C GLU A 135 32.00 -29.79 2.73
N SER A 136 33.23 -29.71 3.22
CA SER A 136 33.99 -28.45 3.36
C SER A 136 34.14 -27.65 2.07
N THR A 137 33.98 -28.28 0.91
CA THR A 137 34.04 -27.61 -0.41
C THR A 137 32.68 -27.20 -0.96
N ARG A 138 31.58 -27.52 -0.27
CA ARG A 138 30.20 -27.29 -0.74
C ARG A 138 29.39 -26.36 0.15
N ILE A 139 29.95 -25.93 1.28
CA ILE A 139 29.26 -25.12 2.29
C ILE A 139 29.92 -23.75 2.47
N TRP A 140 29.13 -22.78 2.91
CA TRP A 140 29.55 -21.40 3.15
C TRP A 140 29.94 -21.11 4.61
N THR A 141 30.11 -22.15 5.42
CA THR A 141 30.32 -22.04 6.87
C THR A 141 31.57 -22.78 7.32
N CYS A 142 32.21 -22.21 8.34
CA CYS A 142 33.15 -22.94 9.19
C CYS A 142 32.39 -23.78 10.22
N ASN A 143 33.03 -24.87 10.63
CA ASN A 143 32.61 -25.77 11.70
C ASN A 143 33.87 -26.36 12.37
N ALA A 144 33.68 -27.21 13.39
CA ALA A 144 34.80 -27.81 14.13
C ALA A 144 35.77 -28.63 13.27
N PHE A 145 35.32 -29.20 12.14
CA PHE A 145 36.16 -29.96 11.21
C PHE A 145 37.05 -29.07 10.35
N ARG A 146 36.56 -27.87 10.03
CA ARG A 146 37.20 -26.94 9.08
C ARG A 146 38.15 -25.93 9.71
N CYS A 147 38.01 -25.62 11.00
CA CYS A 147 38.88 -24.62 11.64
C CYS A 147 40.37 -25.03 11.58
N GLY A 148 41.21 -24.20 10.96
CA GLY A 148 42.64 -24.48 10.75
C GLY A 148 42.90 -25.60 9.72
N GLU A 149 41.96 -25.81 8.79
CA GLU A 149 42.08 -26.71 7.64
C GLU A 149 43.25 -26.30 6.73
N THR A 150 43.81 -27.29 6.02
CA THR A 150 44.64 -26.99 4.85
C THR A 150 43.72 -26.58 3.70
N ARG A 151 44.10 -25.52 2.98
CA ARG A 151 43.30 -24.99 1.87
C ARG A 151 43.00 -26.07 0.83
N LEU A 152 41.74 -26.09 0.39
CA LEU A 152 41.26 -26.91 -0.72
C LEU A 152 40.88 -25.98 -1.88
N GLU A 153 41.31 -26.34 -3.10
CA GLU A 153 41.13 -25.48 -4.29
C GLU A 153 39.66 -25.21 -4.62
N SER A 154 38.77 -26.17 -4.35
CA SER A 154 37.33 -26.07 -4.65
C SER A 154 36.49 -25.54 -3.49
N SER A 155 37.10 -24.99 -2.43
CA SER A 155 36.35 -24.42 -1.31
C SER A 155 35.68 -23.10 -1.68
N LEU A 156 34.40 -22.94 -1.33
CA LEU A 156 33.63 -21.72 -1.58
C LEU A 156 34.12 -20.53 -0.74
N CYS A 157 34.59 -20.81 0.47
CA CYS A 157 35.25 -19.91 1.40
C CYS A 157 36.21 -20.73 2.28
N SER A 158 37.17 -20.08 2.94
CA SER A 158 38.22 -20.75 3.71
C SER A 158 38.01 -20.66 5.23
N CYS A 159 38.45 -21.68 5.95
CA CYS A 159 38.60 -21.67 7.42
C CYS A 159 40.07 -21.87 7.86
N SER A 160 41.01 -21.70 6.92
CA SER A 160 42.45 -21.78 7.17
C SER A 160 42.96 -20.59 7.97
N ASP A 161 44.10 -20.76 8.64
CA ASP A 161 44.68 -19.74 9.53
C ASP A 161 45.06 -18.42 8.80
N ASP A 162 45.24 -18.45 7.47
CA ASP A 162 45.56 -17.29 6.64
C ASP A 162 44.33 -16.65 5.94
N CYS A 163 43.11 -17.13 6.20
CA CYS A 163 41.92 -16.66 5.45
C CYS A 163 41.61 -15.18 5.65
N LEU A 164 41.88 -14.62 6.84
CA LEU A 164 41.62 -13.20 7.13
C LEU A 164 42.55 -12.31 6.31
N GLN A 165 43.81 -12.74 6.15
CA GLN A 165 44.80 -12.02 5.35
C GLN A 165 44.46 -12.06 3.86
N ARG A 166 43.95 -13.20 3.37
CA ARG A 166 43.51 -13.36 1.98
C ARG A 166 42.12 -12.80 1.70
N LYS A 167 41.39 -12.37 2.73
CA LYS A 167 40.00 -11.88 2.67
C LYS A 167 39.03 -12.90 2.05
N ASP A 168 39.22 -14.18 2.33
CA ASP A 168 38.40 -15.28 1.79
C ASP A 168 37.82 -16.19 2.89
N CYS A 169 37.80 -15.73 4.14
CA CYS A 169 37.17 -16.47 5.22
C CYS A 169 35.67 -16.65 5.00
N CYS A 170 35.12 -17.78 5.45
CA CYS A 170 33.68 -17.89 5.67
C CYS A 170 33.23 -16.86 6.72
N THR A 171 31.99 -16.37 6.61
CA THR A 171 31.50 -15.22 7.42
C THR A 171 31.45 -15.52 8.92
N ASN A 172 31.19 -16.77 9.30
CA ASN A 172 31.18 -17.24 10.68
C ASN A 172 32.57 -17.68 11.22
N TYR A 173 33.66 -17.43 10.49
CA TYR A 173 35.00 -17.89 10.88
C TYR A 173 35.43 -17.38 12.26
N LYS A 174 35.24 -16.10 12.56
CA LYS A 174 35.63 -15.51 13.86
C LYS A 174 34.82 -16.12 15.01
N SER A 175 33.52 -16.29 14.84
CA SER A 175 32.67 -16.84 15.89
C SER A 175 32.92 -18.33 16.11
N VAL A 176 33.10 -19.12 15.04
CA VAL A 176 33.28 -20.57 15.14
C VAL A 176 34.72 -20.99 15.45
N CYS A 177 35.72 -20.35 14.82
CA CYS A 177 37.12 -20.78 14.91
C CYS A 177 37.96 -19.96 15.90
N GLN A 178 37.57 -18.72 16.20
CA GLN A 178 38.30 -17.85 17.15
C GLN A 178 37.54 -17.63 18.47
N GLY A 179 36.30 -18.13 18.59
CA GLY A 179 35.50 -18.03 19.80
C GLY A 179 34.94 -16.63 20.08
N GLU A 180 34.87 -15.76 19.07
CA GLU A 180 34.17 -14.48 19.18
C GLU A 180 32.64 -14.70 19.27
N SER A 181 31.93 -13.74 19.86
CA SER A 181 30.46 -13.81 19.92
C SER A 181 29.85 -13.58 18.53
N PRO A 182 28.90 -14.42 18.07
CA PRO A 182 28.09 -14.13 16.90
C PRO A 182 27.33 -12.81 17.06
N TRP A 183 27.16 -12.03 15.99
CA TRP A 183 26.40 -10.79 15.95
C TRP A 183 25.00 -10.95 16.56
N VAL A 184 24.31 -12.06 16.25
CA VAL A 184 22.96 -12.30 16.77
C VAL A 184 22.93 -12.48 18.29
N GLN A 185 24.04 -12.86 18.92
CA GLN A 185 24.15 -13.02 20.38
C GLN A 185 24.62 -11.75 21.09
N GLU A 186 25.16 -10.76 20.38
CA GLU A 186 25.63 -9.52 21.01
C GLU A 186 24.47 -8.65 21.49
N GLU A 187 24.65 -7.94 22.59
CA GLU A 187 23.66 -6.97 23.05
C GLU A 187 23.59 -5.78 22.07
N CYS A 188 22.40 -5.19 21.94
CA CYS A 188 22.21 -3.97 21.15
C CYS A 188 22.97 -2.81 21.81
N GLY A 189 24.22 -2.59 21.39
CA GLY A 189 25.04 -1.45 21.81
C GLY A 189 24.52 -0.15 21.22
N THR A 190 24.70 0.97 21.93
CA THR A 190 24.38 2.29 21.38
C THR A 190 25.40 2.64 20.30
N ALA A 191 24.97 2.81 19.05
CA ALA A 191 25.80 3.35 17.97
C ALA A 191 25.93 4.87 18.19
N GLN A 192 26.61 5.26 19.26
CA GLN A 192 26.74 6.65 19.71
C GLN A 192 27.75 7.47 18.88
N GLN A 193 28.49 6.82 17.97
CA GLN A 193 29.30 7.41 16.91
C GLN A 193 29.49 6.33 15.85
N SER A 194 29.42 6.67 14.55
CA SER A 194 29.71 5.71 13.47
C SER A 194 31.09 5.12 13.71
N ARG A 195 31.15 3.82 14.02
CA ARG A 195 32.41 3.08 14.08
C ARG A 195 32.73 2.60 12.68
N CYS A 196 32.87 3.54 11.75
CA CYS A 196 33.25 3.23 10.40
C CYS A 196 34.78 3.05 10.32
N PRO A 197 35.27 1.93 9.75
CA PRO A 197 36.69 1.75 9.53
C PRO A 197 37.20 2.73 8.47
N GLU A 198 38.53 2.91 8.44
CA GLU A 198 39.18 3.84 7.52
C GLU A 198 38.72 3.64 6.06
N GLY A 199 38.35 4.74 5.40
CA GLY A 199 37.87 4.76 4.03
C GLY A 199 36.34 4.73 3.88
N PHE A 200 35.58 4.49 4.95
CA PHE A 200 34.11 4.62 4.98
C PHE A 200 33.71 5.94 5.66
N ASP A 201 34.10 7.07 5.07
CA ASP A 201 33.79 8.40 5.63
C ASP A 201 32.27 8.67 5.63
N LEU A 202 31.58 8.15 4.63
CA LEU A 202 30.13 8.10 4.53
C LEU A 202 29.69 6.63 4.73
N PRO A 203 28.77 6.34 5.66
CA PRO A 203 28.10 5.06 5.79
C PRO A 203 27.50 4.57 4.46
N PRO A 204 27.86 3.37 3.96
CA PRO A 204 27.20 2.82 2.78
C PRO A 204 25.77 2.38 3.13
N VAL A 205 24.89 2.41 2.15
CA VAL A 205 23.49 1.98 2.27
C VAL A 205 23.30 0.62 1.61
N ILE A 206 22.76 -0.35 2.34
CA ILE A 206 22.34 -1.65 1.80
C ILE A 206 20.81 -1.72 1.82
N LEU A 207 20.21 -1.82 0.65
CA LEU A 207 18.79 -2.10 0.47
C LEU A 207 18.58 -3.59 0.19
N PHE A 208 18.07 -4.33 1.17
CA PHE A 208 17.86 -5.77 1.10
C PHE A 208 16.35 -6.04 0.94
N SER A 209 15.95 -6.72 -0.13
CA SER A 209 14.57 -7.16 -0.35
C SER A 209 14.41 -8.67 -0.19
N MET A 210 13.44 -9.08 0.63
CA MET A 210 12.94 -10.45 0.73
C MET A 210 11.53 -10.52 0.12
N ASP A 211 11.42 -10.98 -1.12
CA ASP A 211 10.16 -10.94 -1.90
C ASP A 211 9.02 -11.65 -1.16
N GLY A 212 7.83 -11.02 -1.13
CA GLY A 212 6.61 -11.60 -0.55
C GLY A 212 6.64 -11.79 0.97
N PHE A 213 7.56 -11.14 1.69
CA PHE A 213 7.62 -11.20 3.15
C PHE A 213 6.51 -10.36 3.80
N ARG A 214 5.30 -10.93 3.89
CA ARG A 214 4.15 -10.31 4.57
C ARG A 214 4.49 -9.86 6.00
N ALA A 215 4.03 -8.67 6.37
CA ALA A 215 4.28 -8.04 7.68
C ALA A 215 4.01 -8.99 8.87
N GLU A 216 2.93 -9.76 8.82
CA GLU A 216 2.54 -10.70 9.89
C GLU A 216 3.53 -11.85 10.11
N TYR A 217 4.38 -12.19 9.14
CA TYR A 217 5.40 -13.22 9.35
C TYR A 217 6.44 -12.80 10.40
N LEU A 218 6.62 -11.49 10.59
CA LEU A 218 7.55 -10.96 11.57
C LEU A 218 6.96 -11.06 12.98
N GLN A 219 7.17 -12.21 13.63
CA GLN A 219 6.72 -12.43 15.01
C GLN A 219 7.66 -11.82 16.05
N THR A 220 8.97 -11.82 15.79
CA THR A 220 10.01 -11.28 16.68
C THR A 220 11.17 -10.74 15.85
N TRP A 221 11.49 -9.46 16.04
CA TRP A 221 12.74 -8.86 15.56
C TRP A 221 13.64 -8.57 16.76
N LYS A 222 14.96 -8.74 16.59
CA LYS A 222 15.92 -8.28 17.60
C LYS A 222 15.85 -6.74 17.63
N THR A 223 15.29 -6.19 18.71
CA THR A 223 14.90 -4.78 18.87
C THR A 223 16.07 -3.78 18.96
N CYS A 224 17.13 -3.96 18.16
CA CYS A 224 18.28 -3.04 18.10
C CYS A 224 18.01 -1.83 17.19
N GLY A 225 17.38 -2.06 16.05
CA GLY A 225 17.13 -1.04 15.03
C GLY A 225 15.78 -0.33 15.17
N ILE A 226 15.32 0.22 14.04
CA ILE A 226 13.98 0.77 13.87
C ILE A 226 13.13 -0.19 13.04
N HIS A 227 11.86 -0.32 13.37
CA HIS A 227 10.90 -1.12 12.58
C HIS A 227 9.56 -0.40 12.49
N SER A 228 8.90 -0.53 11.35
CA SER A 228 7.50 -0.13 11.21
C SER A 228 6.58 -1.29 11.56
N LYS A 229 5.38 -1.01 12.04
CA LYS A 229 4.31 -2.02 12.15
C LYS A 229 4.09 -2.73 10.81
N TYR A 230 4.10 -1.96 9.73
CA TYR A 230 4.16 -2.45 8.35
C TYR A 230 4.58 -1.33 7.39
N LEU A 231 5.00 -1.72 6.19
CA LEU A 231 5.20 -0.88 5.02
C LEU A 231 4.01 -1.10 4.08
N ARG A 232 3.43 -0.02 3.55
CA ARG A 232 2.35 -0.13 2.56
C ARG A 232 2.94 -0.15 1.15
N PRO A 233 2.67 -1.19 0.35
CA PRO A 233 3.07 -1.22 -1.06
C PRO A 233 2.21 -0.27 -1.92
N VAL A 234 2.62 -0.03 -3.16
CA VAL A 234 1.77 0.55 -4.22
C VAL A 234 0.91 -0.52 -4.87
N TYR A 235 -0.19 -0.07 -5.48
CA TYR A 235 -1.09 -0.91 -6.25
C TYR A 235 -0.67 -1.00 -7.73
N PRO A 236 -0.78 -2.18 -8.38
CA PRO A 236 -1.04 -3.49 -7.79
C PRO A 236 0.15 -3.98 -6.97
N THR A 237 -0.10 -4.74 -5.90
CA THR A 237 0.95 -5.24 -4.99
C THR A 237 1.74 -6.40 -5.61
N LYS A 238 2.47 -6.09 -6.68
CA LYS A 238 3.28 -7.01 -7.51
C LYS A 238 4.75 -6.63 -7.45
N THR A 239 5.61 -7.62 -7.73
CA THR A 239 7.06 -7.53 -7.60
C THR A 239 7.70 -6.38 -8.34
N PHE A 240 7.57 -6.31 -9.67
CA PHE A 240 8.27 -5.30 -10.47
C PHE A 240 7.76 -3.87 -10.20
N PRO A 241 6.44 -3.61 -10.11
CA PRO A 241 5.95 -2.29 -9.74
C PRO A 241 6.51 -1.81 -8.40
N ASN A 242 6.46 -2.64 -7.36
CA ASN A 242 6.85 -2.23 -6.01
C ASN A 242 8.37 -2.09 -5.85
N HIS A 243 9.16 -3.03 -6.36
CA HIS A 243 10.61 -2.90 -6.34
C HIS A 243 11.09 -1.65 -7.08
N TYR A 244 10.48 -1.33 -8.23
CA TYR A 244 10.87 -0.15 -9.00
C TYR A 244 10.36 1.15 -8.35
N THR A 245 9.18 1.11 -7.71
CA THR A 245 8.70 2.20 -6.85
C THR A 245 9.68 2.52 -5.72
N ILE A 246 10.14 1.51 -4.96
CA ILE A 246 11.06 1.70 -3.82
C ILE A 246 12.30 2.49 -4.22
N VAL A 247 12.86 2.21 -5.40
CA VAL A 247 14.11 2.84 -5.87
C VAL A 247 13.90 4.10 -6.70
N THR A 248 12.67 4.51 -6.98
CA THR A 248 12.36 5.74 -7.74
C THR A 248 11.52 6.75 -6.96
N GLY A 249 10.82 6.30 -5.91
CA GLY A 249 9.83 7.07 -5.18
C GLY A 249 8.60 7.41 -6.01
N LEU A 250 8.38 6.74 -7.15
CA LEU A 250 7.30 7.03 -8.10
C LEU A 250 6.18 6.01 -8.01
N TYR A 251 4.95 6.45 -8.27
CA TYR A 251 3.83 5.53 -8.51
C TYR A 251 3.99 4.75 -9.82
N PRO A 252 3.37 3.56 -9.95
CA PRO A 252 3.46 2.76 -11.16
C PRO A 252 3.04 3.47 -12.44
N GLU A 253 1.98 4.28 -12.37
CA GLU A 253 1.52 5.06 -13.51
C GLU A 253 2.58 6.06 -14.02
N SER A 254 3.45 6.56 -13.14
CA SER A 254 4.50 7.51 -13.47
C SER A 254 5.78 6.83 -13.94
N HIS A 255 6.20 5.75 -13.28
CA HIS A 255 7.45 5.06 -13.62
C HIS A 255 7.31 4.04 -14.76
N GLY A 256 6.09 3.73 -15.18
CA GLY A 256 5.77 2.96 -16.39
C GLY A 256 5.69 1.45 -16.20
N ILE A 257 6.28 0.89 -15.14
CA ILE A 257 6.17 -0.53 -14.79
C ILE A 257 4.88 -0.81 -14.00
N ILE A 258 3.74 -0.94 -14.70
CA ILE A 258 2.42 -1.00 -14.03
C ILE A 258 2.01 -2.39 -13.54
N ASP A 259 2.70 -3.45 -13.98
CA ASP A 259 2.49 -4.84 -13.60
C ASP A 259 3.70 -5.70 -14.07
N ASN A 260 3.79 -6.94 -13.61
CA ASN A 260 4.73 -7.94 -14.12
C ASN A 260 4.42 -8.33 -15.59
N ASN A 261 3.20 -8.08 -16.08
CA ASN A 261 2.81 -8.26 -17.47
C ASN A 261 1.96 -7.09 -17.96
N MET A 262 2.34 -6.48 -19.08
CA MET A 262 1.63 -5.32 -19.63
C MET A 262 1.83 -5.19 -21.14
N TYR A 263 1.02 -4.34 -21.78
CA TYR A 263 1.11 -4.03 -23.20
C TYR A 263 1.17 -2.51 -23.37
N ASP A 264 2.03 -2.04 -24.26
CA ASP A 264 2.12 -0.65 -24.65
C ASP A 264 1.74 -0.52 -26.12
N VAL A 265 0.63 0.16 -26.39
CA VAL A 265 0.11 0.35 -27.75
C VAL A 265 1.00 1.26 -28.60
N ASN A 266 1.71 2.20 -27.99
CA ASN A 266 2.59 3.14 -28.70
C ASN A 266 3.89 2.45 -29.13
N LEU A 267 4.42 1.57 -28.27
CA LEU A 267 5.55 0.71 -28.61
C LEU A 267 5.14 -0.49 -29.46
N ASN A 268 3.86 -0.84 -29.43
CA ASN A 268 3.28 -2.10 -29.92
C ASN A 268 4.09 -3.32 -29.44
N LYS A 269 4.35 -3.36 -28.13
CA LYS A 269 5.13 -4.42 -27.49
C LYS A 269 4.43 -4.91 -26.23
N SER A 270 4.69 -6.16 -25.88
CA SER A 270 4.31 -6.74 -24.60
C SER A 270 5.53 -6.81 -23.69
N PHE A 271 5.33 -6.48 -22.43
CA PHE A 271 6.26 -6.71 -21.34
C PHE A 271 5.80 -7.94 -20.56
N SER A 272 6.75 -8.82 -20.25
CA SER A 272 6.56 -9.92 -19.32
C SER A 272 7.90 -10.20 -18.66
N ILE A 273 7.90 -10.41 -17.34
CA ILE A 273 9.12 -10.68 -16.55
C ILE A 273 9.90 -11.92 -17.04
N PHE A 274 9.26 -12.83 -17.77
CA PHE A 274 9.89 -14.02 -18.35
C PHE A 274 10.41 -13.82 -19.78
N SER A 275 10.24 -12.62 -20.35
CA SER A 275 10.63 -12.30 -21.72
C SER A 275 11.87 -11.43 -21.76
N LYS A 276 12.63 -11.47 -22.87
CA LYS A 276 13.73 -10.53 -23.11
C LYS A 276 13.28 -9.07 -23.26
N GLY A 277 11.97 -8.82 -23.35
CA GLY A 277 11.41 -7.47 -23.46
C GLY A 277 11.65 -6.62 -22.22
N THR A 278 11.96 -7.22 -21.07
CA THR A 278 12.31 -6.50 -19.82
C THR A 278 13.54 -5.62 -19.96
N PHE A 279 14.49 -5.99 -20.83
CA PHE A 279 15.74 -5.24 -21.04
C PHE A 279 15.59 -3.98 -21.91
N ASP A 280 14.41 -3.72 -22.47
CA ASP A 280 14.16 -2.53 -23.28
C ASP A 280 13.99 -1.30 -22.36
N PRO A 281 14.88 -0.29 -22.40
CA PRO A 281 14.79 0.88 -21.54
C PRO A 281 13.51 1.70 -21.73
N ALA A 282 12.79 1.53 -22.86
CA ALA A 282 11.54 2.25 -23.13
C ALA A 282 10.42 1.96 -22.11
N TRP A 283 10.52 0.85 -21.36
CA TRP A 283 9.57 0.54 -20.29
C TRP A 283 9.81 1.34 -19.01
N TRP A 284 11.05 1.73 -18.74
CA TRP A 284 11.53 2.16 -17.43
C TRP A 284 11.68 3.68 -17.41
N HIS A 285 10.72 4.36 -16.77
CA HIS A 285 10.74 5.82 -16.62
C HIS A 285 11.30 6.20 -15.23
N GLY A 286 11.38 7.51 -14.96
CA GLY A 286 11.93 8.02 -13.71
C GLY A 286 13.44 7.85 -13.59
N GLN A 287 13.96 8.02 -12.37
CA GLN A 287 15.38 7.90 -12.08
C GLN A 287 15.59 6.99 -10.86
N PRO A 288 16.06 5.75 -11.05
CA PRO A 288 16.34 4.87 -9.92
C PRO A 288 17.52 5.39 -9.09
N VAL A 289 17.54 5.05 -7.80
CA VAL A 289 18.46 5.61 -6.82
C VAL A 289 19.93 5.33 -7.12
N TRP A 290 20.25 4.19 -7.77
CA TRP A 290 21.61 3.93 -8.23
C TRP A 290 22.09 4.96 -9.26
N LEU A 291 21.23 5.41 -10.18
CA LEU A 291 21.58 6.48 -11.11
C LEU A 291 21.64 7.84 -10.40
N THR A 292 20.75 8.06 -9.43
CA THR A 292 20.76 9.30 -8.62
C THR A 292 22.08 9.47 -7.87
N ALA A 293 22.57 8.38 -7.26
CA ALA A 293 23.86 8.30 -6.60
C ALA A 293 25.04 8.49 -7.59
N MET A 294 25.01 7.79 -8.73
CA MET A 294 26.04 7.88 -9.77
C MET A 294 26.17 9.28 -10.39
N ASN A 295 25.05 9.95 -10.63
CA ASN A 295 25.03 11.33 -11.13
C ASN A 295 25.63 12.33 -10.13
N GLN A 296 25.76 11.94 -8.85
CA GLN A 296 26.28 12.75 -7.76
C GLN A 296 27.63 12.22 -7.22
N GLY A 297 28.30 11.36 -7.99
CA GLY A 297 29.68 10.94 -7.74
C GLY A 297 29.85 9.69 -6.86
N LEU A 298 28.76 9.04 -6.45
CA LEU A 298 28.77 7.80 -5.67
C LEU A 298 28.66 6.57 -6.58
N LYS A 299 29.19 5.42 -6.16
CA LYS A 299 29.07 4.17 -6.94
C LYS A 299 27.92 3.30 -6.43
N ALA A 300 27.36 2.47 -7.30
CA ALA A 300 26.24 1.58 -6.97
C ALA A 300 26.53 0.13 -7.37
N GLY A 301 26.27 -0.81 -6.46
CA GLY A 301 26.41 -2.26 -6.66
C GLY A 301 25.10 -3.00 -6.45
N THR A 302 24.48 -3.50 -7.52
CA THR A 302 23.13 -4.06 -7.47
C THR A 302 23.10 -5.56 -7.74
N TYR A 303 22.65 -6.34 -6.77
CA TYR A 303 22.44 -7.77 -6.93
C TYR A 303 20.95 -8.09 -7.11
N PHE A 304 20.53 -8.24 -8.37
CA PHE A 304 19.20 -8.71 -8.81
C PHE A 304 18.00 -7.80 -8.51
N TRP A 305 18.19 -6.47 -8.46
CA TRP A 305 17.05 -5.57 -8.33
C TRP A 305 16.32 -5.37 -9.68
N PRO A 306 14.97 -5.40 -9.73
CA PRO A 306 14.23 -5.09 -10.96
C PRO A 306 14.64 -3.75 -11.59
N GLY A 307 15.08 -3.79 -12.85
CA GLY A 307 15.58 -2.63 -13.60
C GLY A 307 17.09 -2.38 -13.49
N SER A 308 17.79 -3.07 -12.58
CA SER A 308 19.24 -2.89 -12.41
C SER A 308 20.08 -3.48 -13.54
N ASP A 309 19.54 -4.46 -14.26
CA ASP A 309 20.14 -5.07 -15.45
C ASP A 309 19.61 -4.43 -16.76
N VAL A 310 19.13 -3.19 -16.68
CA VAL A 310 18.61 -2.40 -17.80
C VAL A 310 19.38 -1.08 -17.92
N ALA A 311 19.68 -0.66 -19.15
CA ALA A 311 20.35 0.61 -19.47
C ALA A 311 19.38 1.81 -19.35
N ILE A 312 18.84 2.06 -18.15
CA ILE A 312 17.89 3.13 -17.87
C ILE A 312 18.59 4.48 -18.07
N ASN A 313 17.98 5.38 -18.84
CA ASN A 313 18.61 6.63 -19.29
C ASN A 313 20.02 6.40 -19.91
N GLY A 314 20.19 5.28 -20.60
CA GLY A 314 21.45 4.89 -21.25
C GLY A 314 22.55 4.40 -20.32
N SER A 315 22.27 4.17 -19.02
CA SER A 315 23.27 3.81 -18.02
C SER A 315 22.88 2.59 -17.18
N PHE A 316 23.87 1.77 -16.82
CA PHE A 316 23.74 0.69 -15.85
C PHE A 316 24.29 1.13 -14.48
N PRO A 317 23.96 0.44 -13.38
CA PRO A 317 24.70 0.55 -12.11
C PRO A 317 26.20 0.30 -12.31
N SER A 318 27.04 0.81 -11.41
CA SER A 318 28.50 0.66 -11.50
C SER A 318 28.93 -0.82 -11.49
N LEU A 319 28.26 -1.62 -10.66
CA LEU A 319 28.32 -3.08 -10.65
C LEU A 319 26.89 -3.60 -10.65
N TYR A 320 26.58 -4.56 -11.53
CA TYR A 320 25.25 -5.19 -11.57
C TYR A 320 25.36 -6.66 -11.96
N MET A 321 24.35 -7.44 -11.56
CA MET A 321 24.25 -8.86 -11.89
C MET A 321 22.99 -9.10 -12.72
N VAL A 322 23.12 -9.80 -13.84
CA VAL A 322 21.97 -10.23 -14.66
C VAL A 322 21.23 -11.34 -13.92
N TYR A 323 19.90 -11.19 -13.76
CA TYR A 323 19.08 -12.11 -12.98
C TYR A 323 19.26 -13.58 -13.40
N ASN A 324 19.53 -14.46 -12.43
CA ASN A 324 19.69 -15.90 -12.64
C ASN A 324 19.41 -16.71 -11.35
N SER A 325 19.32 -18.03 -11.44
CA SER A 325 19.18 -18.93 -10.29
C SER A 325 20.51 -19.13 -9.56
N VAL A 326 20.82 -18.22 -8.63
CA VAL A 326 22.04 -18.22 -7.81
C VAL A 326 21.71 -18.43 -6.33
N PRO A 327 22.41 -19.30 -5.58
CA PRO A 327 22.22 -19.47 -4.13
C PRO A 327 22.39 -18.16 -3.35
N TYR A 328 21.62 -17.96 -2.28
CA TYR A 328 21.61 -16.69 -1.53
C TYR A 328 22.96 -16.36 -0.91
N GLU A 329 23.67 -17.37 -0.44
CA GLU A 329 24.99 -17.27 0.16
C GLU A 329 26.03 -16.71 -0.83
N GLU A 330 25.95 -17.11 -2.10
CA GLU A 330 26.82 -16.58 -3.16
C GLU A 330 26.53 -15.10 -3.43
N ARG A 331 25.25 -14.70 -3.40
CA ARG A 331 24.86 -13.28 -3.55
C ARG A 331 25.43 -12.43 -2.41
N ILE A 332 25.30 -12.92 -1.17
CA ILE A 332 25.82 -12.26 0.03
C ILE A 332 27.35 -12.19 0.00
N SER A 333 28.02 -13.29 -0.34
CA SER A 333 29.48 -13.35 -0.47
C SER A 333 30.00 -12.35 -1.50
N THR A 334 29.31 -12.22 -2.64
CA THR A 334 29.64 -11.24 -3.67
C THR A 334 29.48 -9.81 -3.17
N LEU A 335 28.38 -9.49 -2.47
CA LEU A 335 28.17 -8.17 -1.87
C LEU A 335 29.27 -7.83 -0.85
N LEU A 336 29.63 -8.78 0.01
CA LEU A 336 30.72 -8.63 0.98
C LEU A 336 32.07 -8.40 0.28
N THR A 337 32.31 -9.07 -0.85
CA THR A 337 33.50 -8.85 -1.69
C THR A 337 33.50 -7.44 -2.28
N TRP A 338 32.35 -6.91 -2.71
CA TRP A 338 32.24 -5.53 -3.17
C TRP A 338 32.52 -4.52 -2.05
N LEU A 339 32.18 -4.81 -0.80
CA LEU A 339 32.54 -3.98 0.36
C LEU A 339 34.05 -4.02 0.65
N ASP A 340 34.76 -5.07 0.25
CA ASP A 340 36.21 -5.20 0.41
C ASP A 340 37.03 -4.48 -0.68
N LEU A 341 36.38 -3.98 -1.73
CA LEU A 341 37.02 -3.24 -2.80
C LEU A 341 37.75 -1.99 -2.27
N PRO A 342 38.83 -1.56 -2.97
CA PRO A 342 39.46 -0.28 -2.70
C PRO A 342 38.43 0.86 -2.75
N LYS A 343 38.58 1.87 -1.89
CA LYS A 343 37.66 3.02 -1.80
C LYS A 343 37.31 3.65 -3.16
N ALA A 344 38.26 3.70 -4.09
CA ALA A 344 38.05 4.28 -5.42
C ALA A 344 37.07 3.48 -6.30
N GLU A 345 36.88 2.19 -6.04
CA GLU A 345 36.03 1.28 -6.83
C GLU A 345 34.80 0.79 -6.05
N ARG A 346 34.84 0.90 -4.73
CA ARG A 346 33.80 0.44 -3.82
C ARG A 346 32.49 1.25 -3.98
N PRO A 347 31.34 0.58 -4.12
CA PRO A 347 30.03 1.25 -4.08
C PRO A 347 29.70 1.89 -2.72
N ASP A 348 28.83 2.89 -2.76
CA ASP A 348 28.23 3.52 -1.57
C ASP A 348 26.77 3.08 -1.39
N PHE A 349 26.11 2.71 -2.50
CA PHE A 349 24.76 2.16 -2.50
C PHE A 349 24.77 0.71 -3.00
N TYR A 350 24.07 -0.16 -2.28
CA TYR A 350 23.98 -1.58 -2.57
C TYR A 350 22.52 -2.05 -2.58
N THR A 351 22.21 -2.99 -3.48
CA THR A 351 20.95 -3.73 -3.40
C THR A 351 21.21 -5.23 -3.32
N LEU A 352 20.37 -5.93 -2.57
CA LEU A 352 20.37 -7.39 -2.51
C LEU A 352 18.93 -7.89 -2.54
N TYR A 353 18.65 -8.85 -3.41
CA TYR A 353 17.32 -9.45 -3.56
C TYR A 353 17.36 -10.96 -3.35
N VAL A 354 16.37 -11.49 -2.62
CA VAL A 354 16.06 -12.92 -2.51
C VAL A 354 14.59 -13.17 -2.81
N GLY A 355 14.28 -14.22 -3.59
CA GLY A 355 12.92 -14.53 -4.06
C GLY A 355 12.07 -15.36 -3.10
N GLN A 356 12.45 -15.40 -1.83
CA GLN A 356 11.72 -16.06 -0.75
C GLN A 356 11.37 -15.00 0.31
N PRO A 357 10.27 -15.15 1.05
CA PRO A 357 9.35 -16.30 1.06
C PRO A 357 8.30 -16.35 -0.07
N ASP A 358 8.28 -15.43 -1.02
CA ASP A 358 7.30 -15.37 -2.13
C ASP A 358 7.10 -16.71 -2.84
N SER A 359 8.19 -17.33 -3.30
CA SER A 359 8.12 -18.61 -4.04
C SER A 359 7.42 -19.72 -3.24
N ALA A 360 7.76 -19.87 -1.95
CA ALA A 360 7.10 -20.83 -1.07
C ALA A 360 5.64 -20.44 -0.77
N GLY A 361 5.38 -19.14 -0.63
CA GLY A 361 4.04 -18.58 -0.45
C GLY A 361 3.13 -18.90 -1.64
N HIS A 362 3.60 -18.71 -2.86
CA HIS A 362 2.89 -19.10 -4.07
C HIS A 362 2.60 -20.60 -4.12
N GLU A 363 3.60 -21.44 -3.87
CA GLU A 363 3.46 -22.89 -4.02
C GLU A 363 2.53 -23.52 -2.98
N LYS A 364 2.59 -23.05 -1.72
CA LYS A 364 1.94 -23.74 -0.58
C LYS A 364 0.99 -22.86 0.23
N GLY A 365 0.84 -21.59 -0.12
CA GLY A 365 0.05 -20.64 0.64
C GLY A 365 0.82 -20.01 1.81
N PRO A 366 0.35 -18.86 2.32
CA PRO A 366 1.08 -18.04 3.27
C PRO A 366 1.25 -18.66 4.66
N VAL A 367 0.42 -19.65 5.02
CA VAL A 367 0.51 -20.37 6.31
C VAL A 367 0.82 -21.83 6.02
N SER A 368 2.10 -22.14 5.82
CA SER A 368 2.55 -23.47 5.43
C SER A 368 3.94 -23.79 5.99
N ALA A 369 4.25 -25.09 6.11
CA ALA A 369 5.58 -25.53 6.53
C ALA A 369 6.69 -25.06 5.56
N ALA A 370 6.37 -24.96 4.26
CA ALA A 370 7.30 -24.46 3.26
C ALA A 370 7.64 -22.98 3.48
N VAL A 371 6.65 -22.14 3.80
CA VAL A 371 6.90 -20.73 4.15
C VAL A 371 7.76 -20.63 5.42
N ILE A 372 7.50 -21.43 6.46
CA ILE A 372 8.34 -21.43 7.67
C ILE A 372 9.80 -21.78 7.35
N GLN A 373 10.04 -22.78 6.50
CA GLN A 373 11.40 -23.14 6.06
C GLN A 373 12.04 -22.03 5.22
N ALA A 374 11.27 -21.38 4.34
CA ALA A 374 11.74 -20.25 3.54
C ALA A 374 12.10 -19.04 4.41
N LEU A 375 11.30 -18.75 5.45
CA LEU A 375 11.58 -17.71 6.45
C LEU A 375 12.88 -17.98 7.20
N GLN A 376 13.12 -19.23 7.63
CA GLN A 376 14.39 -19.65 8.25
C GLN A 376 15.57 -19.50 7.28
N LEU A 377 15.37 -19.81 6.00
CA LEU A 377 16.41 -19.67 4.97
C LEU A 377 16.81 -18.20 4.79
N VAL A 378 15.86 -17.28 4.68
CA VAL A 378 16.18 -15.86 4.50
C VAL A 378 16.68 -15.19 5.78
N ASP A 379 16.26 -15.66 6.96
CA ASP A 379 16.84 -15.26 8.25
C ASP A 379 18.31 -15.70 8.36
N ASN A 380 18.63 -16.93 7.96
CA ASN A 380 20.02 -17.41 7.89
C ASN A 380 20.85 -16.60 6.89
N ALA A 381 20.26 -16.20 5.75
CA ALA A 381 20.91 -15.36 4.76
C ALA A 381 21.21 -13.95 5.34
N LEU A 382 20.26 -13.34 6.05
CA LEU A 382 20.47 -12.09 6.78
C LEU A 382 21.57 -12.24 7.85
N GLY A 383 21.52 -13.33 8.63
CA GLY A 383 22.55 -13.67 9.61
C GLY A 383 23.94 -13.77 8.99
N MET A 384 24.07 -14.46 7.84
CA MET A 384 25.32 -14.55 7.09
C MET A 384 25.85 -13.16 6.68
N LEU A 385 24.98 -12.27 6.21
CA LEU A 385 25.35 -10.89 5.88
C LEU A 385 25.85 -10.15 7.12
N MET A 386 25.10 -10.18 8.23
CA MET A 386 25.46 -9.46 9.46
C MET A 386 26.76 -9.98 10.08
N GLU A 387 27.00 -11.29 10.09
CA GLU A 387 28.29 -11.87 10.50
C GLU A 387 29.44 -11.41 9.59
N GLY A 388 29.21 -11.38 8.27
CA GLY A 388 30.19 -10.91 7.30
C GLY A 388 30.53 -9.42 7.45
N LEU A 389 29.54 -8.59 7.79
CA LEU A 389 29.73 -7.18 8.12
C LEU A 389 30.51 -7.03 9.43
N LYS A 390 30.13 -7.77 10.48
CA LYS A 390 30.84 -7.79 11.77
C LYS A 390 32.31 -8.19 11.62
N GLN A 391 32.58 -9.22 10.82
CA GLN A 391 33.95 -9.67 10.54
C GLN A 391 34.83 -8.55 9.97
N ARG A 392 34.23 -7.62 9.21
CA ARG A 392 34.85 -6.44 8.59
C ARG A 392 34.76 -5.16 9.45
N ASN A 393 34.18 -5.24 10.65
CA ASN A 393 33.84 -4.09 11.51
C ASN A 393 32.90 -3.08 10.83
N LEU A 394 31.95 -3.56 10.02
CA LEU A 394 30.99 -2.75 9.26
C LEU A 394 29.55 -2.84 9.79
N ASP A 395 29.26 -3.74 10.72
CA ASP A 395 27.93 -3.98 11.30
C ASP A 395 27.33 -2.74 11.99
N ASN A 396 28.17 -1.84 12.49
CA ASN A 396 27.77 -0.55 13.07
C ASN A 396 28.18 0.67 12.19
N CYS A 397 28.56 0.42 10.95
CA CYS A 397 28.90 1.44 9.96
C CYS A 397 27.88 1.50 8.82
N VAL A 398 27.38 0.35 8.37
CA VAL A 398 26.38 0.26 7.29
C VAL A 398 25.02 0.76 7.77
N ASN A 399 24.33 1.51 6.92
CA ASN A 399 22.89 1.74 7.02
C ASN A 399 22.17 0.65 6.20
N ILE A 400 21.68 -0.39 6.88
CA ILE A 400 20.90 -1.46 6.24
C ILE A 400 19.41 -1.16 6.34
N ILE A 401 18.71 -1.33 5.23
CA ILE A 401 17.25 -1.30 5.13
C ILE A 401 16.80 -2.65 4.61
N LEU A 402 16.09 -3.41 5.44
CA LEU A 402 15.43 -4.64 5.07
C LEU A 402 13.96 -4.35 4.76
N VAL A 403 13.55 -4.68 3.55
CA VAL A 403 12.20 -4.44 3.02
C VAL A 403 11.65 -5.67 2.31
N THR A 404 10.39 -5.59 1.96
CA THR A 404 9.77 -6.42 0.93
C THR A 404 9.00 -5.51 -0.02
N ASP A 405 8.66 -6.03 -1.17
CA ASP A 405 7.81 -5.41 -2.17
C ASP A 405 6.31 -5.52 -1.86
N HIS A 406 5.86 -6.65 -1.32
CA HIS A 406 4.47 -6.90 -0.93
C HIS A 406 4.35 -8.03 0.11
N GLY A 407 3.12 -8.26 0.56
CA GLY A 407 2.73 -9.45 1.31
C GLY A 407 2.24 -10.62 0.45
N MET A 408 1.44 -11.52 1.03
CA MET A 408 0.95 -12.76 0.43
C MET A 408 -0.39 -13.19 1.07
N ASP A 409 -1.35 -13.60 0.24
CA ASP A 409 -2.66 -14.13 0.66
C ASP A 409 -2.90 -15.54 0.10
N GLN A 410 -3.78 -16.29 0.75
CA GLN A 410 -4.22 -17.61 0.32
C GLN A 410 -5.28 -17.47 -0.78
N THR A 411 -5.23 -18.33 -1.79
CA THR A 411 -6.32 -18.46 -2.78
C THR A 411 -7.01 -19.80 -2.67
N TYR A 412 -8.21 -19.90 -3.25
CA TYR A 412 -9.03 -21.10 -3.21
C TYR A 412 -9.70 -21.31 -4.57
N CYS A 413 -9.75 -22.55 -5.07
CA CYS A 413 -10.35 -22.83 -6.38
C CYS A 413 -11.88 -22.66 -6.39
N GLU A 414 -12.51 -22.74 -5.22
CA GLU A 414 -13.92 -22.40 -5.00
C GLU A 414 -14.18 -20.89 -4.91
N LYS A 415 -13.14 -20.06 -4.81
CA LYS A 415 -13.22 -18.60 -4.76
C LYS A 415 -12.64 -17.97 -6.02
N VAL A 416 -13.23 -18.32 -7.16
CA VAL A 416 -12.85 -17.81 -8.48
C VAL A 416 -14.09 -17.30 -9.20
N GLU A 417 -14.02 -16.07 -9.69
CA GLU A 417 -15.04 -15.43 -10.52
C GLU A 417 -14.66 -15.60 -12.00
N TYR A 418 -15.60 -16.08 -12.81
CA TYR A 418 -15.37 -16.39 -14.22
C TYR A 418 -16.11 -15.41 -15.12
N MET A 419 -15.42 -14.71 -16.03
CA MET A 419 -16.07 -13.77 -16.95
C MET A 419 -17.16 -14.42 -17.83
N THR A 420 -17.04 -15.71 -18.13
CA THR A 420 -18.07 -16.50 -18.82
C THR A 420 -19.40 -16.61 -18.07
N ASP A 421 -19.43 -16.38 -16.75
CA ASP A 421 -20.68 -16.36 -15.97
C ASP A 421 -21.42 -15.01 -16.10
N TYR A 422 -20.75 -13.97 -16.58
CA TYR A 422 -21.28 -12.60 -16.67
C TYR A 422 -21.60 -12.18 -18.10
N LEU A 423 -20.79 -12.64 -19.06
CA LEU A 423 -20.81 -12.23 -20.46
C LEU A 423 -21.03 -13.44 -21.37
N PRO A 424 -21.93 -13.36 -22.36
CA PRO A 424 -22.21 -14.47 -23.27
C PRO A 424 -21.02 -14.82 -24.18
N GLN A 425 -20.13 -13.85 -24.44
CA GLN A 425 -18.90 -14.02 -25.20
C GLN A 425 -17.76 -13.24 -24.53
N VAL A 426 -16.58 -13.85 -24.43
CA VAL A 426 -15.36 -13.27 -23.83
C VAL A 426 -14.29 -13.05 -24.91
N ASN A 427 -14.61 -12.20 -25.89
CA ASN A 427 -13.76 -11.90 -27.06
C ASN A 427 -12.75 -10.77 -26.77
N PHE A 428 -12.16 -10.78 -25.58
CA PHE A 428 -11.17 -9.80 -25.13
C PHE A 428 -9.95 -10.53 -24.56
N TYR A 429 -8.85 -9.80 -24.41
CA TYR A 429 -7.71 -10.27 -23.63
C TYR A 429 -7.88 -9.82 -22.18
N MET A 430 -7.57 -10.70 -21.23
CA MET A 430 -7.65 -10.42 -19.80
C MET A 430 -6.32 -10.76 -19.16
N TYR A 431 -5.73 -9.80 -18.46
CA TYR A 431 -4.75 -10.10 -17.42
C TYR A 431 -5.55 -10.62 -16.23
N GLU A 432 -5.32 -11.86 -15.83
CA GLU A 432 -6.15 -12.57 -14.85
C GLU A 432 -5.55 -12.49 -13.43
N GLY A 433 -6.37 -12.75 -12.42
CA GLY A 433 -5.93 -12.95 -11.04
C GLY A 433 -6.49 -11.91 -10.06
N PRO A 434 -5.67 -11.38 -9.13
CA PRO A 434 -6.13 -10.50 -8.05
C PRO A 434 -6.22 -9.00 -8.43
N ALA A 435 -5.57 -8.58 -9.52
CA ALA A 435 -5.70 -7.24 -10.10
C ALA A 435 -5.95 -7.30 -11.62
N PRO A 436 -7.09 -7.86 -12.05
CA PRO A 436 -7.34 -8.07 -13.46
C PRO A 436 -7.57 -6.79 -14.23
N ARG A 437 -7.13 -6.81 -15.49
CA ARG A 437 -7.37 -5.77 -16.50
C ARG A 437 -7.87 -6.40 -17.78
N ILE A 438 -8.77 -5.71 -18.48
CA ILE A 438 -9.36 -6.20 -19.74
C ILE A 438 -9.06 -5.20 -20.86
N ARG A 439 -8.64 -5.74 -22.01
CA ARG A 439 -8.38 -4.96 -23.23
C ARG A 439 -8.87 -5.68 -24.48
N ALA A 440 -8.89 -4.96 -25.60
CA ALA A 440 -9.11 -5.58 -26.90
C ALA A 440 -8.17 -6.76 -27.15
N TYR A 441 -8.69 -7.81 -27.76
CA TYR A 441 -7.88 -8.98 -28.15
C TYR A 441 -6.92 -8.63 -29.30
N ASN A 442 -7.42 -7.93 -30.31
CA ASN A 442 -6.70 -7.55 -31.53
C ASN A 442 -6.02 -6.18 -31.37
N VAL A 443 -4.78 -6.19 -30.90
CA VAL A 443 -3.96 -4.99 -30.68
C VAL A 443 -2.84 -4.90 -31.72
N PRO A 444 -2.44 -3.68 -32.16
CA PRO A 444 -2.88 -2.36 -31.66
C PRO A 444 -4.21 -1.86 -32.26
N GLN A 445 -4.75 -2.52 -33.28
CA GLN A 445 -5.85 -2.01 -34.13
C GLN A 445 -7.08 -1.58 -33.33
N ASP A 446 -7.52 -2.44 -32.39
CA ASP A 446 -8.77 -2.22 -31.65
C ASP A 446 -8.53 -1.66 -30.24
N PHE A 447 -7.30 -1.26 -29.90
CA PHE A 447 -6.97 -0.81 -28.53
C PHE A 447 -7.81 0.39 -28.09
N TYR A 448 -7.94 1.41 -28.95
CA TYR A 448 -8.68 2.64 -28.65
C TYR A 448 -10.18 2.56 -29.00
N SER A 449 -10.58 1.69 -29.93
CA SER A 449 -11.98 1.49 -30.31
C SER A 449 -12.72 0.51 -29.40
N PHE A 450 -12.00 -0.14 -28.48
CA PHE A 450 -12.57 -1.06 -27.50
C PHE A 450 -13.56 -0.35 -26.57
N ASN A 451 -14.81 -0.84 -26.55
CA ASN A 451 -15.87 -0.28 -25.72
C ASN A 451 -15.72 -0.70 -24.25
N SER A 452 -14.83 -0.02 -23.54
CA SER A 452 -14.47 -0.31 -22.15
C SER A 452 -15.66 -0.06 -21.20
N GLU A 453 -16.43 1.00 -21.46
CA GLU A 453 -17.62 1.39 -20.73
C GLU A 453 -18.69 0.29 -20.77
N GLU A 454 -18.87 -0.36 -21.92
CA GLU A 454 -19.81 -1.47 -22.07
C GLU A 454 -19.41 -2.69 -21.23
N ILE A 455 -18.12 -3.03 -21.19
CA ILE A 455 -17.63 -4.14 -20.36
C ILE A 455 -17.86 -3.82 -18.88
N VAL A 456 -17.46 -2.64 -18.40
CA VAL A 456 -17.66 -2.22 -17.00
C VAL A 456 -19.14 -2.23 -16.64
N ARG A 457 -20.01 -1.66 -17.50
CA ARG A 457 -21.47 -1.66 -17.29
C ARG A 457 -22.03 -3.08 -17.23
N ASN A 458 -21.63 -3.97 -18.13
CA ASN A 458 -22.15 -5.33 -18.20
C ASN A 458 -21.65 -6.23 -17.05
N LEU A 459 -20.56 -5.85 -16.38
CA LEU A 459 -20.03 -6.52 -15.19
C LEU A 459 -20.51 -5.88 -13.87
N SER A 460 -21.18 -4.74 -13.92
CA SER A 460 -21.64 -4.01 -12.72
C SER A 460 -22.91 -4.62 -12.14
N CYS A 461 -22.93 -4.87 -10.82
CA CYS A 461 -24.11 -5.30 -10.06
C CYS A 461 -24.85 -6.50 -10.68
N ARG A 462 -24.11 -7.50 -11.14
CA ARG A 462 -24.70 -8.67 -11.80
C ARG A 462 -25.14 -9.75 -10.83
N LYS A 463 -24.47 -9.84 -9.67
CA LYS A 463 -24.81 -10.71 -8.55
C LYS A 463 -24.75 -9.88 -7.26
N PRO A 464 -25.67 -10.09 -6.29
CA PRO A 464 -25.62 -9.41 -5.00
C PRO A 464 -24.30 -9.68 -4.24
N ASP A 465 -23.80 -10.91 -4.34
CA ASP A 465 -22.57 -11.35 -3.67
C ASP A 465 -21.38 -11.43 -4.65
N GLN A 466 -21.31 -10.53 -5.64
CA GLN A 466 -20.18 -10.48 -6.57
C GLN A 466 -18.88 -10.10 -5.84
N HIS A 467 -17.81 -10.87 -6.03
CA HIS A 467 -16.56 -10.71 -5.26
C HIS A 467 -15.49 -9.85 -5.95
N PHE A 468 -15.90 -9.05 -6.94
CA PHE A 468 -15.09 -8.02 -7.57
C PHE A 468 -15.97 -6.85 -7.98
N LYS A 469 -15.38 -5.67 -8.15
CA LYS A 469 -16.06 -4.48 -8.63
C LYS A 469 -15.38 -3.96 -9.90
N PRO A 470 -16.09 -3.84 -11.03
CA PRO A 470 -15.52 -3.29 -12.24
C PRO A 470 -15.44 -1.75 -12.17
N TYR A 471 -14.34 -1.21 -12.67
CA TYR A 471 -14.07 0.22 -12.76
C TYR A 471 -13.54 0.56 -14.14
N LEU A 472 -13.89 1.76 -14.61
CA LEU A 472 -13.00 2.47 -15.52
C LEU A 472 -11.83 3.00 -14.68
N SER A 473 -10.59 2.94 -15.18
CA SER A 473 -9.43 3.34 -14.39
C SER A 473 -9.52 4.75 -13.77
N PRO A 474 -10.11 5.79 -14.41
CA PRO A 474 -10.31 7.09 -13.78
C PRO A 474 -11.26 7.11 -12.56
N ASP A 475 -12.17 6.12 -12.47
CA ASP A 475 -13.16 5.97 -11.39
C ASP A 475 -12.61 5.18 -10.18
N LEU A 476 -11.41 4.60 -10.29
CA LEU A 476 -10.76 3.92 -9.17
C LEU A 476 -10.49 4.90 -8.00
N PRO A 477 -10.45 4.41 -6.75
CA PRO A 477 -10.06 5.25 -5.61
C PRO A 477 -8.75 5.99 -5.85
N LYS A 478 -8.77 7.32 -5.74
CA LYS A 478 -7.63 8.18 -6.11
C LYS A 478 -6.35 7.90 -5.33
N ARG A 479 -6.45 7.38 -4.10
CA ARG A 479 -5.31 6.89 -3.32
C ARG A 479 -4.46 5.81 -4.02
N LEU A 480 -5.02 5.13 -5.03
CA LEU A 480 -4.30 4.07 -5.76
C LEU A 480 -3.31 4.63 -6.78
N HIS A 481 -3.50 5.87 -7.27
CA HIS A 481 -2.67 6.49 -8.31
C HIS A 481 -2.40 5.52 -9.48
N PHE A 482 -3.48 4.95 -10.03
CA PHE A 482 -3.44 3.86 -11.02
C PHE A 482 -4.37 4.12 -12.20
N ALA A 483 -4.17 5.24 -12.90
CA ALA A 483 -4.94 5.61 -14.09
C ALA A 483 -4.10 6.28 -15.20
N LYS A 484 -3.09 7.08 -14.85
CA LYS A 484 -2.35 7.95 -15.77
C LYS A 484 -1.21 7.23 -16.50
N ASN A 485 -1.50 6.10 -17.12
CA ASN A 485 -0.56 5.45 -18.03
C ASN A 485 -1.28 4.70 -19.13
N ILE A 486 -0.81 4.81 -20.37
CA ILE A 486 -1.43 4.11 -21.51
C ILE A 486 -1.35 2.59 -21.38
N ARG A 487 -0.41 2.08 -20.57
CA ARG A 487 -0.25 0.65 -20.27
C ARG A 487 -1.28 0.13 -19.29
N ILE A 488 -1.99 1.02 -18.59
CA ILE A 488 -3.12 0.68 -17.73
C ILE A 488 -4.37 0.66 -18.61
N ASP A 489 -4.84 -0.55 -18.92
CA ASP A 489 -6.08 -0.72 -19.68
C ASP A 489 -7.25 -0.08 -18.91
N LYS A 490 -8.20 0.52 -19.65
CA LYS A 490 -9.31 1.27 -19.03
C LYS A 490 -10.21 0.40 -18.17
N VAL A 491 -10.43 -0.87 -18.54
CA VAL A 491 -11.26 -1.80 -17.76
C VAL A 491 -10.39 -2.45 -16.68
N HIS A 492 -10.73 -2.18 -15.43
CA HIS A 492 -10.04 -2.73 -14.26
C HIS A 492 -11.04 -3.39 -13.32
N LEU A 493 -10.67 -4.50 -12.67
CA LEU A 493 -11.50 -5.16 -11.67
C LEU A 493 -10.81 -5.07 -10.30
N LEU A 494 -11.46 -4.45 -9.31
CA LEU A 494 -11.00 -4.48 -7.93
C LEU A 494 -11.56 -5.73 -7.24
N VAL A 495 -10.69 -6.70 -6.95
CA VAL A 495 -11.07 -8.03 -6.45
C VAL A 495 -10.90 -8.10 -4.93
N ASN A 496 -11.89 -8.67 -4.24
CA ASN A 496 -11.82 -8.88 -2.79
C ASN A 496 -10.99 -10.15 -2.48
N PRO A 497 -10.05 -10.14 -1.52
CA PRO A 497 -9.42 -11.36 -1.06
C PRO A 497 -10.46 -12.27 -0.39
N PRO A 498 -10.30 -13.60 -0.44
CA PRO A 498 -9.25 -14.34 -1.13
C PRO A 498 -9.66 -14.79 -2.56
N TRP A 499 -10.43 -13.95 -3.28
CA TRP A 499 -10.97 -14.30 -4.60
C TRP A 499 -9.98 -14.04 -5.73
N LEU A 500 -10.19 -14.69 -6.88
CA LEU A 500 -9.56 -14.37 -8.15
C LEU A 500 -10.63 -14.05 -9.18
N ALA A 501 -10.33 -13.21 -10.16
CA ALA A 501 -11.18 -13.03 -11.34
C ALA A 501 -10.41 -13.42 -12.61
N VAL A 502 -11.00 -14.32 -13.39
CA VAL A 502 -10.37 -14.99 -14.53
C VAL A 502 -11.34 -15.10 -15.71
N ARG A 503 -10.84 -15.44 -16.89
CA ARG A 503 -11.60 -15.42 -18.13
C ARG A 503 -12.61 -16.56 -18.23
N SER A 504 -12.20 -17.81 -18.00
CA SER A 504 -13.04 -19.00 -18.15
C SER A 504 -12.76 -20.07 -17.09
N LYS A 505 -13.63 -21.09 -17.03
CA LYS A 505 -13.53 -22.24 -16.10
C LYS A 505 -12.38 -23.20 -16.41
N ASP A 506 -11.63 -22.96 -17.50
CA ASP A 506 -10.43 -23.73 -17.84
C ASP A 506 -9.21 -23.29 -17.01
N PHE A 507 -9.35 -22.21 -16.24
CA PHE A 507 -8.31 -21.70 -15.35
C PHE A 507 -8.00 -22.69 -14.21
N SER A 508 -6.72 -23.00 -14.04
CA SER A 508 -6.25 -24.00 -13.06
C SER A 508 -5.23 -23.45 -12.04
N TYR A 509 -4.83 -22.18 -12.14
CA TYR A 509 -3.84 -21.57 -11.26
C TYR A 509 -4.48 -21.00 -9.98
N CYS A 510 -5.03 -21.89 -9.14
CA CYS A 510 -5.70 -21.57 -7.87
C CYS A 510 -5.25 -22.53 -6.75
N GLY A 511 -5.53 -22.18 -5.49
CA GLY A 511 -5.27 -23.02 -4.31
C GLY A 511 -3.89 -22.80 -3.65
N GLY A 512 -2.97 -22.12 -4.34
CA GLY A 512 -1.72 -21.63 -3.76
C GLY A 512 -1.86 -20.24 -3.13
N GLY A 513 -0.74 -19.58 -2.87
CA GLY A 513 -0.72 -18.17 -2.49
C GLY A 513 -0.75 -17.23 -3.70
N THR A 514 -1.25 -16.01 -3.50
CA THR A 514 -1.15 -14.93 -4.48
C THR A 514 -1.04 -13.56 -3.80
N HIS A 515 -0.71 -12.56 -4.60
CA HIS A 515 -0.62 -11.17 -4.20
C HIS A 515 -0.98 -10.30 -5.41
N GLY A 516 -1.30 -9.03 -5.18
CA GLY A 516 -1.71 -8.07 -6.21
C GLY A 516 -3.02 -7.35 -5.88
N TYR A 517 -3.69 -7.74 -4.80
CA TYR A 517 -4.92 -7.12 -4.31
C TYR A 517 -4.70 -5.64 -3.91
N ASP A 518 -5.76 -5.01 -3.42
CA ASP A 518 -5.68 -3.66 -2.86
C ASP A 518 -4.56 -3.55 -1.80
N ASN A 519 -3.77 -2.49 -1.88
CA ASN A 519 -2.65 -2.23 -0.97
C ASN A 519 -3.08 -1.87 0.47
N LYS A 520 -4.38 -1.74 0.75
CA LYS A 520 -4.93 -1.63 2.11
C LYS A 520 -5.17 -2.97 2.79
N PHE A 521 -5.16 -4.10 2.07
CA PHE A 521 -5.40 -5.38 2.73
C PHE A 521 -4.19 -5.78 3.58
N LYS A 522 -4.47 -6.19 4.82
CA LYS A 522 -3.45 -6.60 5.79
C LYS A 522 -2.53 -7.71 5.27
N SER A 523 -3.06 -8.64 4.48
CA SER A 523 -2.26 -9.71 3.85
C SER A 523 -1.25 -9.19 2.84
N MET A 524 -1.46 -8.00 2.28
CA MET A 524 -0.56 -7.34 1.32
C MET A 524 0.46 -6.41 1.98
N GLU A 525 0.33 -6.14 3.27
CA GLU A 525 1.27 -5.33 4.03
C GLU A 525 2.68 -5.95 4.03
N ALA A 526 3.68 -5.09 3.83
CA ALA A 526 5.09 -5.41 3.69
C ALA A 526 5.85 -5.19 5.02
N ILE A 527 7.03 -5.78 5.19
CA ILE A 527 7.97 -5.42 6.27
C ILE A 527 8.83 -4.20 5.91
N PHE A 528 9.19 -3.43 6.93
CA PHE A 528 10.29 -2.47 6.91
C PHE A 528 11.05 -2.50 8.22
N LEU A 529 12.35 -2.76 8.14
CA LEU A 529 13.29 -2.76 9.25
C LEU A 529 14.54 -2.01 8.80
N ALA A 530 15.11 -1.19 9.68
CA ALA A 530 16.38 -0.53 9.39
C ALA A 530 17.30 -0.49 10.60
N HIS A 531 18.60 -0.50 10.33
CA HIS A 531 19.64 -0.45 11.35
C HIS A 531 20.88 0.24 10.78
N GLY A 532 21.56 1.02 11.60
CA GLY A 532 22.80 1.68 11.19
C GLY A 532 23.08 2.95 11.97
N PRO A 533 24.22 3.60 11.69
CA PRO A 533 24.63 4.80 12.41
C PRO A 533 23.70 6.00 12.21
N SER A 534 22.95 6.07 11.10
CA SER A 534 22.06 7.20 10.81
C SER A 534 20.65 7.02 11.38
N PHE A 535 20.22 5.77 11.62
CA PHE A 535 18.89 5.46 12.14
C PHE A 535 18.82 5.58 13.65
N LYS A 536 17.63 5.95 14.17
CA LYS A 536 17.30 5.77 15.58
C LYS A 536 17.31 4.29 15.94
N GLU A 537 17.51 4.01 17.22
CA GLU A 537 17.64 2.65 17.75
C GLU A 537 16.42 2.29 18.59
N LYS A 538 16.10 1.00 18.67
CA LYS A 538 15.05 0.43 19.52
C LYS A 538 13.70 1.16 19.39
N THR A 539 13.34 1.53 18.17
CA THR A 539 12.19 2.39 17.90
C THR A 539 11.17 1.66 17.03
N GLU A 540 9.92 1.60 17.47
CA GLU A 540 8.79 1.25 16.61
C GLU A 540 8.18 2.54 16.02
N ILE A 541 7.84 2.51 14.73
CA ILE A 541 7.19 3.63 14.05
C ILE A 541 5.84 3.22 13.46
N GLU A 542 5.01 4.24 13.19
CA GLU A 542 3.75 4.06 12.49
C GLU A 542 3.98 3.70 11.01
N PRO A 543 2.97 3.06 10.37
CA PRO A 543 3.05 2.69 8.97
C PRO A 543 3.26 3.86 8.03
N PHE A 544 3.99 3.61 6.95
CA PHE A 544 4.22 4.56 5.85
C PHE A 544 4.24 3.81 4.50
N GLU A 545 4.30 4.54 3.40
CA GLU A 545 4.25 3.98 2.03
C GLU A 545 5.65 3.79 1.43
N ASN A 546 5.83 2.76 0.60
CA ASN A 546 7.13 2.45 0.01
C ASN A 546 7.67 3.51 -0.97
N ILE A 547 6.82 4.41 -1.48
CA ILE A 547 7.23 5.60 -2.25
C ILE A 547 8.16 6.53 -1.46
N GLU A 548 8.08 6.53 -0.13
CA GLU A 548 8.85 7.42 0.74
C GLU A 548 10.33 6.98 0.89
N LEU A 549 10.63 5.71 0.56
CA LEU A 549 11.95 5.13 0.76
C LEU A 549 13.03 5.75 -0.12
N TYR A 550 12.68 6.23 -1.32
CA TYR A 550 13.64 6.86 -2.21
C TYR A 550 14.25 8.13 -1.60
N ASN A 551 13.43 9.00 -0.99
CA ASN A 551 13.90 10.20 -0.31
C ASN A 551 14.77 9.83 0.90
N LEU A 552 14.34 8.84 1.70
CA LEU A 552 15.12 8.34 2.83
C LEU A 552 16.50 7.82 2.39
N ILE A 553 16.59 7.04 1.31
CA ILE A 553 17.86 6.54 0.80
C ILE A 553 18.75 7.69 0.31
N CYS A 554 18.18 8.70 -0.35
CA CYS A 554 18.92 9.89 -0.76
C CYS A 554 19.47 10.66 0.45
N ASP A 555 18.67 10.80 1.51
CA ASP A 555 19.09 11.43 2.77
C ASP A 555 20.22 10.67 3.44
N LEU A 556 20.19 9.33 3.45
CA LEU A 556 21.25 8.49 4.01
C LEU A 556 22.57 8.58 3.23
N LEU A 557 22.48 8.80 1.91
CA LEU A 557 23.61 8.98 1.01
C LEU A 557 24.06 10.46 0.89
N HIS A 558 23.37 11.38 1.57
CA HIS A 558 23.63 12.83 1.50
C HIS A 558 23.56 13.39 0.06
N ILE A 559 22.62 12.90 -0.74
CA ILE A 559 22.41 13.30 -2.14
C ILE A 559 21.03 13.91 -2.34
N GLN A 560 20.88 14.70 -3.41
CA GLN A 560 19.60 15.30 -3.78
C GLN A 560 18.72 14.27 -4.51
N PRO A 561 17.47 14.05 -4.08
CA PRO A 561 16.54 13.18 -4.79
C PRO A 561 16.09 13.80 -6.12
N ALA A 562 15.83 12.97 -7.13
CA ALA A 562 15.09 13.40 -8.31
C ALA A 562 13.60 13.65 -7.95
N PRO A 563 12.84 14.43 -8.76
CA PRO A 563 11.42 14.63 -8.52
C PRO A 563 10.67 13.29 -8.44
N ASN A 564 9.95 13.09 -7.35
CA ASN A 564 9.25 11.84 -7.04
C ASN A 564 7.92 12.10 -6.30
N ASN A 565 7.17 11.04 -6.00
CA ASN A 565 5.86 11.13 -5.33
C ASN A 565 5.95 11.07 -3.79
N GLY A 566 7.11 10.72 -3.22
CA GLY A 566 7.35 10.76 -1.79
C GLY A 566 7.36 12.19 -1.25
N THR A 567 6.99 12.35 0.01
CA THR A 567 6.93 13.64 0.71
C THR A 567 8.21 13.84 1.53
N HIS A 568 9.22 14.49 0.93
CA HIS A 568 10.55 14.64 1.53
C HIS A 568 10.48 15.29 2.93
N GLY A 569 11.00 14.58 3.94
CA GLY A 569 10.92 14.97 5.34
C GLY A 569 9.90 14.19 6.18
N SER A 570 8.95 13.47 5.55
CA SER A 570 7.96 12.62 6.25
C SER A 570 8.63 11.56 7.14
N LEU A 571 9.77 11.02 6.69
CA LEU A 571 10.54 9.99 7.39
C LEU A 571 11.69 10.54 8.25
N ASN A 572 11.78 11.85 8.50
CA ASN A 572 12.84 12.43 9.34
C ASN A 572 12.85 11.83 10.76
N HIS A 573 11.69 11.40 11.25
CA HIS A 573 11.56 10.78 12.56
C HIS A 573 12.29 9.42 12.68
N LEU A 574 12.72 8.80 11.57
CA LEU A 574 13.56 7.60 11.56
C LEU A 574 15.03 7.90 11.82
N LEU A 575 15.47 9.12 11.53
CA LEU A 575 16.88 9.52 11.50
C LEU A 575 17.31 10.12 12.84
N LYS A 576 18.54 9.85 13.27
CA LYS A 576 19.16 10.51 14.44
C LYS A 576 19.37 12.00 14.18
N VAL A 577 19.82 12.34 12.98
CA VAL A 577 20.02 13.70 12.50
C VAL A 577 19.53 13.76 11.06
N PRO A 578 18.40 14.43 10.78
CA PRO A 578 17.90 14.58 9.41
C PRO A 578 18.89 15.32 8.50
N PHE A 579 19.03 14.85 7.26
CA PHE A 579 19.83 15.53 6.23
C PHE A 579 19.06 16.71 5.60
N TYR A 580 17.74 16.54 5.43
CA TYR A 580 16.83 17.54 4.90
C TYR A 580 15.85 18.00 5.97
N GLU A 581 15.72 19.31 6.16
CA GLU A 581 14.71 19.90 7.05
C GLU A 581 13.60 20.54 6.22
N PRO A 582 12.36 20.01 6.25
CA PRO A 582 11.27 20.53 5.45
C PRO A 582 10.77 21.87 6.00
N SER A 583 10.27 22.71 5.10
CA SER A 583 9.55 23.95 5.41
C SER A 583 8.19 23.97 4.74
N HIS A 584 7.23 24.72 5.29
CA HIS A 584 5.99 25.00 4.58
C HIS A 584 6.27 25.76 3.29
N GLU A 585 5.56 25.42 2.22
CA GLU A 585 5.62 26.16 0.97
C GLU A 585 4.90 27.51 1.11
N GLU A 586 5.49 28.57 0.54
CA GLU A 586 4.86 29.89 0.54
C GLU A 586 3.65 29.93 -0.38
N GLU A 587 2.56 30.56 0.08
CA GLU A 587 1.35 30.71 -0.73
C GLU A 587 1.64 31.45 -2.05
N VAL A 588 1.23 30.83 -3.16
CA VAL A 588 1.48 31.33 -4.50
C VAL A 588 0.45 32.39 -4.91
N SER A 589 -0.84 32.15 -4.62
CA SER A 589 -1.92 33.09 -4.91
C SER A 589 -2.48 33.70 -3.63
N LYS A 590 -2.15 34.97 -3.37
CA LYS A 590 -2.68 35.71 -2.22
C LYS A 590 -4.18 35.96 -2.36
N PHE A 591 -4.90 35.88 -1.25
CA PHE A 591 -6.32 36.19 -1.23
C PHE A 591 -6.60 37.69 -1.41
N SER A 592 -7.73 37.98 -2.02
CA SER A 592 -8.36 39.30 -2.13
C SER A 592 -9.48 39.46 -1.10
N VAL A 593 -10.10 40.64 -1.04
CA VAL A 593 -11.18 40.95 -0.09
C VAL A 593 -12.53 40.98 -0.80
N CYS A 594 -13.49 40.19 -0.32
CA CYS A 594 -14.90 40.26 -0.70
C CYS A 594 -15.68 40.90 0.46
N GLY A 595 -15.66 42.23 0.52
CA GLY A 595 -16.19 43.01 1.63
C GLY A 595 -17.70 43.22 1.56
N PHE A 596 -18.33 43.38 2.72
CA PHE A 596 -19.73 43.79 2.82
C PHE A 596 -19.85 45.29 2.53
N THR A 597 -20.55 45.65 1.45
CA THR A 597 -20.69 47.05 1.01
C THR A 597 -22.11 47.57 1.19
N VAL A 598 -23.09 46.89 0.61
CA VAL A 598 -24.52 47.20 0.72
C VAL A 598 -25.29 45.95 1.12
N PRO A 599 -26.36 46.07 1.94
CA PRO A 599 -27.08 44.91 2.46
C PRO A 599 -28.13 44.34 1.49
N LEU A 600 -28.38 45.01 0.36
CA LEU A 600 -29.29 44.53 -0.69
C LEU A 600 -28.48 44.18 -1.95
N PRO A 601 -28.76 43.03 -2.59
CA PRO A 601 -28.02 42.60 -3.77
C PRO A 601 -28.40 43.47 -4.98
N THR A 602 -27.43 43.74 -5.85
CA THR A 602 -27.67 44.48 -7.10
C THR A 602 -28.39 43.64 -8.18
N ASP A 603 -28.29 42.32 -8.09
CA ASP A 603 -28.96 41.33 -8.94
C ASP A 603 -29.43 40.18 -8.04
N ALA A 604 -30.69 39.74 -8.19
CA ALA A 604 -31.25 38.64 -7.41
C ALA A 604 -30.71 37.26 -7.84
N LEU A 605 -29.98 37.18 -8.96
CA LEU A 605 -29.37 35.98 -9.52
C LEU A 605 -30.38 34.85 -9.80
N ASP A 606 -31.60 35.24 -10.17
CA ASP A 606 -32.75 34.35 -10.39
C ASP A 606 -33.06 33.43 -9.19
N CYS A 607 -32.58 33.78 -8.00
CA CYS A 607 -32.81 33.05 -6.77
C CYS A 607 -34.01 33.62 -6.01
N SER A 608 -34.70 32.78 -5.24
CA SER A 608 -35.86 33.17 -4.45
C SER A 608 -35.78 32.53 -3.06
N CYS A 609 -36.18 33.32 -2.05
CA CYS A 609 -36.48 32.83 -0.72
C CYS A 609 -37.82 33.43 -0.26
N PRO A 610 -38.93 32.68 -0.35
CA PRO A 610 -40.27 33.16 -0.01
C PRO A 610 -40.39 33.70 1.42
N GLN A 611 -39.56 33.21 2.34
CA GLN A 611 -39.53 33.65 3.73
C GLN A 611 -38.92 35.06 3.92
N LEU A 612 -38.17 35.56 2.92
CA LEU A 612 -37.44 36.84 2.94
C LEU A 612 -37.94 37.82 1.86
N GLN A 613 -39.20 37.73 1.44
CA GLN A 613 -39.75 38.55 0.33
C GLN A 613 -39.77 40.08 0.59
N ARG A 614 -39.69 40.52 1.85
CA ARG A 614 -39.66 41.95 2.18
C ARG A 614 -38.21 42.42 2.29
N ASP A 615 -37.90 43.57 1.70
CA ASP A 615 -36.57 44.17 1.76
C ASP A 615 -36.03 44.28 3.19
N THR A 616 -36.88 44.60 4.17
CA THR A 616 -36.50 44.66 5.59
C THR A 616 -36.01 43.32 6.15
N SER A 617 -36.63 42.22 5.74
CA SER A 617 -36.28 40.87 6.17
C SER A 617 -35.02 40.37 5.47
N LEU A 618 -34.88 40.70 4.18
CA LEU A 618 -33.69 40.41 3.39
C LEU A 618 -32.46 41.19 3.89
N GLU A 619 -32.64 42.48 4.19
CA GLU A 619 -31.62 43.36 4.76
C GLU A 619 -31.15 42.82 6.11
N TYR A 620 -32.08 42.41 6.99
CA TYR A 620 -31.74 41.77 8.26
C TYR A 620 -30.89 40.50 8.06
N ALA A 621 -31.33 39.58 7.19
CA ALA A 621 -30.60 38.33 6.92
C ALA A 621 -29.24 38.57 6.26
N ASN A 622 -29.09 39.60 5.44
CA ASN A 622 -27.80 39.97 4.85
C ASN A 622 -26.90 40.68 5.86
N GLN A 623 -27.44 41.49 6.76
CA GLN A 623 -26.65 42.15 7.81
C GLN A 623 -25.96 41.14 8.72
N MET A 624 -26.47 39.92 8.84
CA MET A 624 -25.80 38.82 9.55
C MET A 624 -24.44 38.46 8.96
N LEU A 625 -24.22 38.70 7.66
CA LEU A 625 -22.95 38.48 6.95
C LEU A 625 -21.93 39.62 7.17
N ASN A 626 -22.36 40.74 7.76
CA ASN A 626 -21.51 41.88 8.09
C ASN A 626 -20.91 41.70 9.49
N LEU A 627 -19.86 40.89 9.57
CA LEU A 627 -19.18 40.59 10.82
C LEU A 627 -18.22 41.70 11.24
N THR A 628 -18.20 41.99 12.54
CA THR A 628 -17.16 42.82 13.17
C THR A 628 -15.81 42.10 13.18
N GLN A 629 -14.71 42.83 13.37
CA GLN A 629 -13.37 42.23 13.44
C GLN A 629 -13.24 41.20 14.58
N ASP A 630 -13.93 41.42 15.70
CA ASP A 630 -13.95 40.48 16.82
C ASP A 630 -14.69 39.19 16.45
N GLU A 631 -15.81 39.30 15.73
CA GLU A 631 -16.55 38.14 15.21
C GLU A 631 -15.74 37.38 14.15
N ILE A 632 -15.02 38.07 13.27
CA ILE A 632 -14.08 37.47 12.31
C ILE A 632 -13.02 36.67 13.06
N THR A 633 -12.38 37.28 14.07
CA THR A 633 -11.35 36.63 14.89
C THR A 633 -11.91 35.41 15.63
N ALA A 634 -13.15 35.50 16.13
CA ALA A 634 -13.81 34.39 16.83
C ALA A 634 -14.14 33.22 15.90
N THR A 635 -14.65 33.48 14.69
CA THR A 635 -14.91 32.42 13.71
C THR A 635 -13.63 31.81 13.15
N GLU A 636 -12.58 32.60 12.92
CA GLU A 636 -11.26 32.08 12.52
C GLU A 636 -10.70 31.14 13.59
N LYS A 637 -10.74 31.53 14.86
CA LYS A 637 -10.27 30.67 15.96
C LYS A 637 -11.00 29.33 16.03
N LEU A 638 -12.32 29.34 15.81
CA LEU A 638 -13.16 28.15 15.93
C LEU A 638 -13.13 27.26 14.69
N ASN A 639 -13.23 27.87 13.51
CA ASN A 639 -13.46 27.18 12.24
C ASN A 639 -12.19 27.04 11.40
N LEU A 640 -11.15 27.82 11.68
CA LEU A 640 -9.80 27.67 11.10
C LEU A 640 -8.74 27.41 12.18
N PRO A 641 -8.92 26.42 13.09
CA PRO A 641 -8.04 26.21 14.23
C PRO A 641 -6.60 25.81 13.87
N PHE A 642 -6.36 25.46 12.60
CA PHE A 642 -5.06 25.07 12.06
C PHE A 642 -4.56 26.00 10.95
N GLY A 643 -5.19 27.19 10.83
CA GLY A 643 -4.99 28.13 9.75
C GLY A 643 -5.82 27.80 8.52
N ARG A 644 -5.99 28.80 7.65
CA ARG A 644 -6.67 28.60 6.37
C ARG A 644 -5.84 27.72 5.41
N PRO A 645 -6.49 26.89 4.58
CA PRO A 645 -5.82 26.29 3.42
C PRO A 645 -5.18 27.38 2.55
N ARG A 646 -3.90 27.22 2.19
CA ARG A 646 -3.19 28.13 1.28
C ARG A 646 -3.38 27.68 -0.17
N VAL A 647 -3.46 28.64 -1.10
CA VAL A 647 -3.63 28.33 -2.53
C VAL A 647 -2.27 28.32 -3.24
N MET A 648 -1.84 27.13 -3.64
CA MET A 648 -0.57 26.85 -4.33
C MET A 648 -0.67 26.99 -5.85
N GLN A 649 -1.90 27.10 -6.37
CA GLN A 649 -2.14 27.34 -7.78
C GLN A 649 -1.66 28.75 -8.18
N LYS A 650 -1.12 28.90 -9.40
CA LYS A 650 -0.67 30.19 -9.95
C LYS A 650 -1.84 30.97 -10.53
N ASN A 651 -1.82 32.31 -10.36
CA ASN A 651 -2.77 33.25 -10.97
C ASN A 651 -4.24 32.94 -10.65
N LYS A 652 -4.54 32.50 -9.43
CA LYS A 652 -5.92 32.25 -8.99
C LYS A 652 -6.42 33.40 -8.12
N GLU A 653 -7.49 34.05 -8.56
CA GLU A 653 -8.14 35.08 -7.77
C GLU A 653 -9.18 34.44 -6.84
N HIS A 654 -8.94 34.55 -5.53
CA HIS A 654 -9.84 34.06 -4.51
C HIS A 654 -10.01 35.09 -3.40
N CYS A 655 -11.06 34.99 -2.60
CA CYS A 655 -11.28 35.81 -1.42
C CYS A 655 -11.83 34.97 -0.26
N LEU A 656 -11.67 35.47 0.97
CA LEU A 656 -12.23 34.83 2.16
C LEU A 656 -13.64 35.36 2.42
N LEU A 657 -14.59 34.44 2.66
CA LEU A 657 -15.95 34.75 3.09
C LEU A 657 -16.16 34.24 4.51
N TYR A 658 -16.34 35.18 5.43
CA TYR A 658 -16.49 34.92 6.86
C TYR A 658 -17.96 34.80 7.25
N HIS A 659 -18.30 33.75 7.99
CA HIS A 659 -19.60 33.52 8.61
C HIS A 659 -19.37 33.10 10.05
N ARG A 660 -20.40 33.16 10.91
CA ARG A 660 -20.22 32.78 12.33
C ARG A 660 -19.90 31.29 12.51
N GLU A 661 -20.38 30.44 11.61
CA GLU A 661 -20.30 28.99 11.73
C GLU A 661 -19.36 28.32 10.73
N TYR A 662 -18.90 29.05 9.70
CA TYR A 662 -17.94 28.55 8.72
C TYR A 662 -17.16 29.69 8.05
N VAL A 663 -16.00 29.36 7.48
CA VAL A 663 -15.19 30.26 6.65
C VAL A 663 -14.89 29.55 5.34
N SER A 664 -15.00 30.24 4.21
CA SER A 664 -14.69 29.67 2.89
C SER A 664 -13.71 30.50 2.09
N GLY A 665 -12.92 29.84 1.25
CA GLY A 665 -12.11 30.47 0.21
C GLY A 665 -12.86 30.41 -1.12
N PHE A 666 -13.40 31.55 -1.56
CA PHE A 666 -14.22 31.64 -2.77
C PHE A 666 -13.37 31.88 -4.02
N GLY A 667 -13.40 30.95 -4.97
CA GLY A 667 -12.72 31.07 -6.26
C GLY A 667 -13.59 31.85 -7.25
N LYS A 668 -13.17 33.06 -7.62
CA LYS A 668 -13.98 33.96 -8.46
C LYS A 668 -14.08 33.50 -9.91
N ASP A 669 -13.04 32.85 -10.42
CA ASP A 669 -12.96 32.33 -11.79
C ASP A 669 -13.93 31.16 -12.00
N ILE A 670 -14.04 30.27 -11.01
CA ILE A 670 -14.93 29.11 -11.03
C ILE A 670 -16.31 29.36 -10.41
N ARG A 671 -16.52 30.55 -9.83
CA ARG A 671 -17.77 31.02 -9.20
C ARG A 671 -18.28 30.11 -8.09
N MET A 672 -17.39 29.46 -7.36
CA MET A 672 -17.71 28.58 -6.22
C MET A 672 -16.55 28.54 -5.23
N PRO A 673 -16.75 28.04 -3.99
CA PRO A 673 -15.65 27.87 -3.06
C PRO A 673 -14.65 26.82 -3.54
N LEU A 674 -13.36 27.14 -3.39
CA LEU A 674 -12.26 26.18 -3.46
C LEU A 674 -12.27 25.26 -2.23
N TRP A 675 -12.67 25.81 -1.10
CA TRP A 675 -12.82 25.09 0.17
C TRP A 675 -13.80 25.82 1.10
N SER A 676 -14.45 25.07 1.98
CA SER A 676 -15.24 25.55 3.11
C SER A 676 -14.79 24.84 4.38
N SER A 677 -14.53 25.58 5.46
CA SER A 677 -14.07 25.05 6.72
C SER A 677 -14.96 25.44 7.89
N TYR A 678 -15.28 24.46 8.74
CA TYR A 678 -16.19 24.62 9.87
C TYR A 678 -15.93 23.55 10.92
N THR A 679 -16.23 23.85 12.18
CA THR A 679 -16.07 22.89 13.28
C THR A 679 -17.43 22.45 13.81
N VAL A 680 -17.68 21.13 13.79
CA VAL A 680 -18.88 20.51 14.38
C VAL A 680 -18.55 20.12 15.82
N PRO A 681 -19.18 20.74 16.84
CA PRO A 681 -18.97 20.35 18.23
C PRO A 681 -19.60 18.98 18.50
N ASN A 682 -19.26 18.36 19.63
CA ASN A 682 -19.97 17.17 20.09
C ASN A 682 -21.39 17.56 20.57
N PRO A 683 -22.47 17.13 19.89
CA PRO A 683 -23.84 17.49 20.26
C PRO A 683 -24.39 16.69 21.44
N GLY A 684 -23.69 15.65 21.91
CA GLY A 684 -24.09 14.79 23.03
C GLY A 684 -24.93 13.58 22.64
N ASP A 685 -25.60 13.60 21.48
CA ASP A 685 -26.31 12.46 20.89
C ASP A 685 -25.98 12.28 19.40
N THR A 686 -26.44 11.19 18.79
CA THR A 686 -26.23 10.91 17.36
C THR A 686 -27.49 11.17 16.52
N SER A 687 -28.37 12.06 16.95
CA SER A 687 -29.57 12.41 16.21
C SER A 687 -29.19 12.99 14.85
N PRO A 688 -29.80 12.52 13.74
CA PRO A 688 -29.54 13.11 12.43
C PRO A 688 -29.95 14.58 12.38
N LEU A 689 -29.20 15.38 11.62
CA LEU A 689 -29.61 16.75 11.33
C LEU A 689 -30.92 16.76 10.51
N PRO A 690 -31.81 17.73 10.75
CA PRO A 690 -33.01 17.88 9.93
C PRO A 690 -32.63 18.25 8.48
N PRO A 691 -33.53 18.06 7.49
CA PRO A 691 -33.31 18.57 6.15
C PRO A 691 -33.14 20.09 6.13
N THR A 692 -32.35 20.59 5.18
CA THR A 692 -32.23 22.03 4.92
C THR A 692 -33.58 22.62 4.53
N VAL A 693 -33.87 23.85 4.95
CA VAL A 693 -35.08 24.57 4.54
C VAL A 693 -35.14 24.64 3.01
N PRO A 694 -36.17 24.03 2.37
CA PRO A 694 -36.28 24.03 0.92
C PRO A 694 -36.69 25.40 0.40
N ASP A 695 -36.51 25.62 -0.91
CA ASP A 695 -36.98 26.80 -1.64
C ASP A 695 -36.50 28.15 -1.09
N CYS A 696 -35.35 28.19 -0.43
CA CYS A 696 -34.76 29.44 0.05
C CYS A 696 -33.29 29.57 -0.37
N LEU A 697 -33.03 30.39 -1.39
CA LEU A 697 -31.70 30.80 -1.82
C LEU A 697 -31.69 32.29 -2.15
N ARG A 698 -30.56 32.96 -1.89
CA ARG A 698 -30.35 34.37 -2.25
C ARG A 698 -28.92 34.63 -2.70
N ALA A 699 -28.72 35.74 -3.41
CA ALA A 699 -27.40 36.23 -3.76
C ALA A 699 -26.57 36.59 -2.50
N ASP A 700 -25.26 36.28 -2.52
CA ASP A 700 -24.32 36.82 -1.53
C ASP A 700 -23.94 38.25 -1.90
N VAL A 701 -24.27 39.21 -1.03
CA VAL A 701 -24.03 40.65 -1.27
C VAL A 701 -22.54 41.04 -1.27
N ARG A 702 -21.65 40.15 -0.84
CA ARG A 702 -20.19 40.36 -0.83
C ARG A 702 -19.51 39.96 -2.14
N VAL A 703 -20.20 39.19 -2.99
CA VAL A 703 -19.68 38.65 -4.24
C VAL A 703 -20.40 39.31 -5.42
N ALA A 704 -19.64 39.74 -6.43
CA ALA A 704 -20.23 40.40 -7.58
C ALA A 704 -21.13 39.43 -8.39
N PRO A 705 -22.21 39.90 -9.03
CA PRO A 705 -23.05 39.06 -9.89
C PRO A 705 -22.29 38.36 -11.02
N SER A 706 -21.23 38.98 -11.55
CA SER A 706 -20.36 38.41 -12.59
C SER A 706 -19.51 37.22 -12.10
N GLU A 707 -19.28 37.13 -10.79
CA GLU A 707 -18.49 36.11 -10.10
C GLU A 707 -19.40 35.10 -9.38
N SER A 708 -20.72 35.28 -9.44
CA SER A 708 -21.71 34.46 -8.73
C SER A 708 -22.44 33.48 -9.65
N GLN A 709 -22.92 32.39 -9.07
CA GLN A 709 -23.86 31.47 -9.73
C GLN A 709 -25.28 32.04 -9.69
N LYS A 710 -26.12 31.63 -10.66
CA LYS A 710 -27.56 31.92 -10.68
C LYS A 710 -28.35 30.64 -10.43
N CYS A 711 -29.45 30.75 -9.69
CA CYS A 711 -30.32 29.59 -9.44
C CYS A 711 -30.94 29.03 -10.74
N SER A 712 -31.13 29.89 -11.74
CA SER A 712 -31.60 29.49 -13.08
C SER A 712 -30.65 28.55 -13.83
N PHE A 713 -29.36 28.51 -13.48
CA PHE A 713 -28.38 27.59 -14.09
C PHE A 713 -28.77 26.13 -13.82
N TYR A 714 -29.27 25.84 -12.62
CA TYR A 714 -29.64 24.50 -12.17
C TYR A 714 -31.08 24.11 -12.53
N LEU A 715 -31.90 25.08 -12.96
CA LEU A 715 -33.22 24.79 -13.54
C LEU A 715 -33.11 24.41 -15.03
N ALA A 716 -32.06 24.86 -15.70
CA ALA A 716 -31.82 24.61 -17.12
C ALA A 716 -31.17 23.22 -17.37
N ASP A 717 -30.33 22.76 -16.45
CA ASP A 717 -29.67 21.46 -16.52
C ASP A 717 -30.52 20.40 -15.80
N LYS A 718 -30.92 19.33 -16.52
CA LYS A 718 -31.71 18.24 -15.92
C LYS A 718 -30.87 17.19 -15.20
N ASN A 719 -29.56 17.17 -15.45
CA ASN A 719 -28.67 16.15 -14.93
C ASN A 719 -27.91 16.64 -13.69
N VAL A 720 -27.65 17.96 -13.59
CA VAL A 720 -26.91 18.59 -12.50
C VAL A 720 -27.80 19.54 -11.72
N THR A 721 -27.90 19.33 -10.41
CA THR A 721 -28.52 20.23 -9.44
C THR A 721 -27.44 20.99 -8.66
N HIS A 722 -27.84 21.76 -7.65
CA HIS A 722 -26.91 22.39 -6.71
C HIS A 722 -26.85 21.64 -5.38
N GLY A 723 -25.67 21.59 -4.79
CA GLY A 723 -25.43 21.20 -3.39
C GLY A 723 -24.85 22.35 -2.57
N PHE A 724 -24.62 22.09 -1.29
CA PHE A 724 -24.01 23.03 -0.35
C PHE A 724 -22.71 22.44 0.20
N LEU A 725 -21.62 23.20 0.22
CA LEU A 725 -20.37 22.74 0.84
C LEU A 725 -20.42 22.76 2.36
N TYR A 726 -20.88 23.87 2.94
CA TYR A 726 -21.26 23.93 4.34
C TYR A 726 -22.74 23.51 4.48
N PRO A 727 -23.07 22.49 5.28
CA PRO A 727 -24.45 22.00 5.44
C PRO A 727 -25.33 23.03 6.18
N PRO A 728 -26.35 23.64 5.54
CA PRO A 728 -27.17 24.68 6.18
C PRO A 728 -27.95 24.19 7.40
N ALA A 729 -28.26 22.89 7.48
CA ALA A 729 -28.94 22.28 8.61
C ALA A 729 -28.06 22.08 9.86
N ASN A 730 -26.76 22.37 9.78
CA ASN A 730 -25.84 22.33 10.92
C ASN A 730 -25.82 23.65 11.70
N ASN A 731 -26.89 24.44 11.58
CA ASN A 731 -27.03 25.73 12.22
C ASN A 731 -27.18 25.61 13.74
N ARG A 732 -26.44 26.43 14.48
CA ARG A 732 -26.47 26.47 15.95
C ARG A 732 -27.54 27.41 16.49
N THR A 733 -28.06 28.29 15.64
CA THR A 733 -29.18 29.18 15.95
C THR A 733 -30.23 29.09 14.84
N SER A 734 -31.50 29.33 15.14
CA SER A 734 -32.58 29.21 14.14
C SER A 734 -32.39 30.13 12.93
N GLU A 735 -31.70 31.26 13.10
CA GLU A 735 -31.50 32.25 12.04
C GLU A 735 -30.17 32.08 11.29
N SER A 736 -29.15 31.45 11.90
CA SER A 736 -27.84 31.28 11.25
C SER A 736 -27.84 30.36 10.04
N GLN A 737 -28.91 29.58 9.83
CA GLN A 737 -29.10 28.84 8.58
C GLN A 737 -29.13 29.77 7.36
N TYR A 738 -29.60 31.02 7.50
CA TYR A 738 -29.56 31.99 6.41
C TYR A 738 -28.12 32.33 5.98
N ASP A 739 -27.12 32.22 6.85
CA ASP A 739 -25.73 32.46 6.47
C ASP A 739 -25.23 31.44 5.42
N ALA A 740 -25.85 30.26 5.38
CA ALA A 740 -25.49 29.16 4.48
C ALA A 740 -26.35 29.08 3.21
N LEU A 741 -27.55 29.67 3.21
CA LEU A 741 -28.52 29.69 2.10
C LEU A 741 -28.22 30.83 1.10
N ILE A 742 -26.98 30.88 0.63
CA ILE A 742 -26.46 31.92 -0.27
C ILE A 742 -25.73 31.30 -1.47
N THR A 743 -25.70 32.03 -2.60
CA THR A 743 -25.08 31.56 -3.86
C THR A 743 -23.60 31.24 -3.74
N SER A 744 -22.88 31.86 -2.81
CA SER A 744 -21.45 31.62 -2.60
C SER A 744 -21.13 30.31 -1.87
N ASN A 745 -22.13 29.59 -1.35
CA ASN A 745 -21.99 28.25 -0.75
C ASN A 745 -22.46 27.13 -1.71
N LEU A 746 -22.89 27.47 -2.92
CA LEU A 746 -23.38 26.50 -3.90
C LEU A 746 -22.26 25.87 -4.71
N VAL A 747 -22.44 24.57 -5.00
CA VAL A 747 -21.57 23.80 -5.90
C VAL A 747 -22.40 22.86 -6.80
N PRO A 748 -21.99 22.60 -8.05
CA PRO A 748 -22.73 21.70 -8.95
C PRO A 748 -22.67 20.24 -8.50
N MET A 749 -23.82 19.61 -8.25
CA MET A 749 -23.90 18.21 -7.85
C MET A 749 -24.89 17.41 -8.72
N TYR A 750 -24.52 16.21 -9.12
CA TYR A 750 -25.47 15.24 -9.67
C TYR A 750 -26.46 14.82 -8.58
N GLU A 751 -27.72 14.62 -8.95
CA GLU A 751 -28.80 14.27 -8.02
C GLU A 751 -28.49 13.00 -7.20
N GLU A 752 -27.94 11.97 -7.85
CA GLU A 752 -27.58 10.72 -7.17
C GLU A 752 -26.39 10.89 -6.22
N PHE A 753 -25.41 11.72 -6.57
CA PHE A 753 -24.30 12.03 -5.67
C PHE A 753 -24.76 12.86 -4.47
N LYS A 754 -25.71 13.77 -4.67
CA LYS A 754 -26.27 14.59 -3.59
C LYS A 754 -26.85 13.74 -2.45
N LYS A 755 -27.39 12.56 -2.74
CA LYS A 755 -27.83 11.60 -1.69
C LYS A 755 -26.68 11.12 -0.80
N ILE A 756 -25.52 10.80 -1.37
CA ILE A 756 -24.30 10.45 -0.61
C ILE A 756 -23.89 11.65 0.24
N TRP A 757 -23.84 12.83 -0.38
CA TRP A 757 -23.40 14.06 0.25
C TRP A 757 -24.28 14.45 1.44
N ASP A 758 -25.59 14.43 1.26
CA ASP A 758 -26.58 14.78 2.28
C ASP A 758 -26.59 13.74 3.41
N TYR A 759 -26.49 12.44 3.10
CA TYR A 759 -26.41 11.39 4.12
C TYR A 759 -25.13 11.52 4.96
N PHE A 760 -23.99 11.81 4.32
CA PHE A 760 -22.74 12.05 5.04
C PHE A 760 -22.88 13.20 6.04
N HIS A 761 -23.37 14.37 5.59
CA HIS A 761 -23.47 15.54 6.45
C HIS A 761 -24.56 15.42 7.52
N SER A 762 -25.69 14.77 7.22
CA SER A 762 -26.81 14.65 8.16
C SER A 762 -26.64 13.54 9.19
N VAL A 763 -25.92 12.46 8.86
CA VAL A 763 -25.79 11.28 9.73
C VAL A 763 -24.34 11.01 10.13
N LEU A 764 -23.45 10.77 9.15
CA LEU A 764 -22.09 10.29 9.45
C LEU A 764 -21.22 11.35 10.10
N LEU A 765 -21.36 12.61 9.71
CA LEU A 765 -20.62 13.72 10.28
C LEU A 765 -20.96 13.94 11.77
N VAL A 766 -22.23 13.81 12.14
CA VAL A 766 -22.69 13.86 13.55
C VAL A 766 -22.07 12.72 14.34
N LYS A 767 -22.12 11.49 13.81
CA LYS A 767 -21.48 10.32 14.41
C LYS A 767 -19.97 10.57 14.65
N HIS A 768 -19.26 11.07 13.66
CA HIS A 768 -17.83 11.40 13.81
C HIS A 768 -17.57 12.51 14.83
N ALA A 769 -18.42 13.54 14.90
CA ALA A 769 -18.31 14.59 15.91
C ALA A 769 -18.47 14.04 17.34
N VAL A 770 -19.40 13.11 17.56
CA VAL A 770 -19.57 12.44 18.86
C VAL A 770 -18.36 11.56 19.19
N GLU A 771 -17.93 10.71 18.27
CA GLU A 771 -16.84 9.74 18.47
C GLU A 771 -15.46 10.38 18.73
N ARG A 772 -15.27 11.63 18.28
CA ARG A 772 -13.99 12.36 18.28
C ARG A 772 -13.97 13.59 19.19
N ASN A 773 -15.04 13.82 19.96
CA ASN A 773 -15.22 15.01 20.81
C ASN A 773 -15.12 16.33 20.01
N GLY A 774 -15.88 16.40 18.93
CA GLY A 774 -15.87 17.45 17.94
C GLY A 774 -14.94 17.15 16.77
N VAL A 775 -15.26 17.68 15.60
CA VAL A 775 -14.49 17.49 14.37
C VAL A 775 -14.47 18.79 13.56
N ASN A 776 -13.29 19.21 13.12
CA ASN A 776 -13.13 20.23 12.11
C ASN A 776 -13.26 19.58 10.72
N VAL A 777 -13.98 20.24 9.83
CA VAL A 777 -14.22 19.79 8.47
C VAL A 777 -13.62 20.81 7.52
N VAL A 778 -12.95 20.33 6.48
CA VAL A 778 -12.68 21.12 5.27
C VAL A 778 -13.18 20.35 4.07
N SER A 779 -14.05 20.94 3.26
CA SER A 779 -14.59 20.31 2.05
C SER A 779 -14.52 21.23 0.84
N GLY A 780 -14.46 20.66 -0.37
CA GLY A 780 -14.39 21.43 -1.60
C GLY A 780 -14.41 20.57 -2.87
N PRO A 781 -14.53 21.21 -4.04
CA PRO A 781 -14.52 20.54 -5.34
C PRO A 781 -13.11 20.12 -5.76
N VAL A 782 -13.02 19.09 -6.59
CA VAL A 782 -11.79 18.61 -7.24
C VAL A 782 -12.03 18.50 -8.75
N PHE A 783 -11.07 19.00 -9.53
CA PHE A 783 -11.07 18.92 -11.00
C PHE A 783 -9.83 18.14 -11.43
N ASP A 784 -10.04 16.91 -11.92
CA ASP A 784 -9.00 15.97 -12.39
C ASP A 784 -9.56 15.16 -13.57
N TYR A 785 -9.97 15.86 -14.63
CA TYR A 785 -10.52 15.30 -15.86
C TYR A 785 -9.46 14.51 -16.63
N ASN A 786 -8.20 14.90 -16.48
CA ASN A 786 -7.09 14.23 -17.14
C ASN A 786 -6.59 12.99 -16.35
N TYR A 787 -7.16 12.74 -15.15
CA TYR A 787 -6.92 11.61 -14.23
C TYR A 787 -5.44 11.38 -13.87
N ASP A 788 -4.68 12.47 -13.66
CA ASP A 788 -3.27 12.43 -13.27
C ASP A 788 -3.01 12.65 -11.76
N GLY A 789 -4.08 12.77 -10.98
CA GLY A 789 -3.99 12.96 -9.54
C GLY A 789 -3.58 14.38 -9.14
N ARG A 790 -3.62 15.34 -10.05
CA ARG A 790 -3.35 16.76 -9.80
C ARG A 790 -4.55 17.63 -10.15
N PHE A 791 -4.57 18.84 -9.62
CA PHE A 791 -5.58 19.83 -10.01
C PHE A 791 -5.43 20.22 -11.49
N ASP A 792 -6.55 20.25 -12.21
CA ASP A 792 -6.61 20.72 -13.60
C ASP A 792 -6.41 22.24 -13.70
N ALA A 793 -5.71 22.68 -14.74
CA ALA A 793 -5.80 24.05 -15.22
C ALA A 793 -7.15 24.31 -15.92
N SER A 794 -7.56 25.58 -16.03
CA SER A 794 -8.87 25.95 -16.60
C SER A 794 -9.08 25.45 -18.04
N ASN A 795 -8.02 25.19 -18.80
CA ASN A 795 -8.09 24.65 -20.18
C ASN A 795 -8.16 23.12 -20.23
N GLU A 796 -7.96 22.42 -19.12
CA GLU A 796 -8.06 20.96 -19.01
C GLU A 796 -9.45 20.51 -18.56
N ILE A 797 -10.23 21.41 -17.95
CA ILE A 797 -11.62 21.18 -17.56
C ILE A 797 -12.52 21.14 -18.80
N ILE A 798 -13.24 20.03 -18.98
CA ILE A 798 -14.04 19.76 -20.19
C ILE A 798 -15.56 19.74 -19.96
N GLU A 799 -16.05 19.68 -18.72
CA GLU A 799 -17.50 19.78 -18.45
C GLU A 799 -17.86 20.97 -17.57
N TYR A 800 -19.00 21.57 -17.90
CA TYR A 800 -19.52 22.79 -17.30
C TYR A 800 -21.05 22.69 -17.17
N VAL A 801 -21.62 23.38 -16.19
CA VAL A 801 -23.07 23.54 -16.08
C VAL A 801 -23.60 24.17 -17.36
N VAL A 802 -24.65 23.59 -17.94
CA VAL A 802 -25.16 23.90 -19.28
C VAL A 802 -25.29 25.42 -19.53
N ASN A 803 -24.68 25.88 -20.63
CA ASN A 803 -24.66 27.29 -21.07
C ASN A 803 -23.99 28.28 -20.09
N THR A 804 -23.08 27.81 -19.24
CA THR A 804 -22.31 28.65 -18.31
C THR A 804 -20.81 28.36 -18.38
N SER A 805 -20.02 29.11 -17.61
CA SER A 805 -18.59 28.83 -17.38
C SER A 805 -18.32 28.19 -16.01
N VAL A 806 -19.36 27.68 -15.33
CA VAL A 806 -19.23 27.05 -14.01
C VAL A 806 -18.81 25.60 -14.22
N PRO A 807 -17.59 25.19 -13.82
CA PRO A 807 -17.09 23.85 -14.06
C PRO A 807 -17.79 22.82 -13.19
N ILE A 808 -17.95 21.59 -13.69
CA ILE A 808 -18.49 20.48 -12.90
C ILE A 808 -17.30 19.78 -12.20
N PRO A 809 -17.32 19.55 -10.88
CA PRO A 809 -16.25 18.81 -10.22
C PRO A 809 -16.21 17.35 -10.65
N THR A 810 -15.03 16.77 -10.77
CA THR A 810 -14.86 15.31 -10.97
C THR A 810 -15.00 14.53 -9.66
N HIS A 811 -14.60 15.16 -8.55
CA HIS A 811 -14.69 14.61 -7.20
C HIS A 811 -15.03 15.73 -6.21
N TYR A 812 -15.42 15.37 -5.00
CA TYR A 812 -15.44 16.25 -3.85
C TYR A 812 -14.53 15.69 -2.77
N PHE A 813 -13.74 16.56 -2.14
CA PHE A 813 -12.94 16.17 -0.99
C PHE A 813 -13.64 16.56 0.32
N VAL A 814 -13.41 15.75 1.36
CA VAL A 814 -13.77 16.08 2.74
C VAL A 814 -12.62 15.65 3.64
N VAL A 815 -12.02 16.59 4.37
CA VAL A 815 -10.97 16.33 5.36
C VAL A 815 -11.56 16.53 6.75
N LEU A 816 -11.73 15.43 7.49
CA LEU A 816 -12.09 15.48 8.91
C LEU A 816 -10.81 15.55 9.75
N THR A 817 -10.75 16.51 10.67
CA THR A 817 -9.61 16.70 11.57
C THR A 817 -10.08 16.84 13.01
N SER A 818 -9.48 16.06 13.91
CA SER A 818 -9.78 16.05 15.35
C SER A 818 -8.50 15.98 16.17
N CYS A 819 -8.61 16.06 17.50
CA CYS A 819 -7.44 15.86 18.36
C CYS A 819 -7.21 14.37 18.61
N LYS A 820 -5.97 13.89 18.46
CA LYS A 820 -5.62 12.49 18.75
C LYS A 820 -5.92 12.13 20.21
N ASN A 821 -5.71 13.07 21.13
CA ASN A 821 -6.23 12.97 22.49
C ASN A 821 -7.68 13.48 22.54
N LYS A 822 -8.63 12.55 22.60
CA LYS A 822 -10.08 12.82 22.60
C LYS A 822 -10.58 13.65 23.78
N SER A 823 -9.76 13.89 24.81
CA SER A 823 -10.11 14.83 25.89
C SER A 823 -10.13 16.30 25.45
N HIS A 824 -9.56 16.63 24.28
CA HIS A 824 -9.53 17.97 23.71
C HIS A 824 -10.43 18.06 22.47
N THR A 825 -11.02 19.25 22.25
CA THR A 825 -11.73 19.59 21.02
C THR A 825 -10.75 20.02 19.91
N PRO A 826 -11.16 20.03 18.63
CA PRO A 826 -10.29 20.42 17.52
C PRO A 826 -9.67 21.82 17.66
N ASP A 827 -10.44 22.79 18.16
CA ASP A 827 -10.03 24.18 18.37
C ASP A 827 -9.13 24.42 19.59
N ALA A 828 -8.98 23.40 20.44
CA ALA A 828 -8.17 23.44 21.65
C ALA A 828 -7.23 22.23 21.75
N CYS A 829 -6.69 21.76 20.61
CA CYS A 829 -5.81 20.60 20.54
C CYS A 829 -4.31 20.99 20.63
N PRO A 830 -3.64 20.80 21.79
CA PRO A 830 -2.23 21.15 21.94
C PRO A 830 -1.28 20.15 21.27
N GLY A 831 -1.71 18.89 21.09
CA GLY A 831 -0.87 17.80 20.60
C GLY A 831 -1.14 17.41 19.14
N TRP A 832 -0.89 16.14 18.84
CA TRP A 832 -1.11 15.55 17.52
C TRP A 832 -2.56 15.61 17.09
N LEU A 833 -2.75 15.91 15.81
CA LEU A 833 -4.05 15.80 15.15
C LEU A 833 -4.30 14.35 14.73
N ASP A 834 -5.56 14.05 14.45
CA ASP A 834 -6.04 12.80 13.87
C ASP A 834 -6.95 13.13 12.69
N VAL A 835 -6.63 12.58 11.52
CA VAL A 835 -7.24 12.95 10.23
C VAL A 835 -7.96 11.78 9.58
N LEU A 836 -9.05 12.08 8.90
CA LEU A 836 -9.81 11.14 8.08
C LEU A 836 -10.29 11.86 6.81
N PRO A 837 -9.49 11.81 5.72
CA PRO A 837 -9.84 12.47 4.47
C PRO A 837 -10.46 11.50 3.46
N PHE A 838 -11.37 12.04 2.65
CA PHE A 838 -12.11 11.36 1.60
C PHE A 838 -11.95 12.12 0.28
N VAL A 839 -11.86 11.40 -0.84
CA VAL A 839 -11.93 11.94 -2.21
C VAL A 839 -13.02 11.17 -2.95
N ILE A 840 -14.24 11.70 -2.92
CA ILE A 840 -15.45 10.99 -3.32
C ILE A 840 -15.74 11.29 -4.79
N PRO A 841 -15.87 10.27 -5.66
CA PRO A 841 -16.11 10.49 -7.09
C PRO A 841 -17.50 11.09 -7.32
N HIS A 842 -17.53 12.20 -8.06
CA HIS A 842 -18.75 12.93 -8.37
C HIS A 842 -19.38 12.34 -9.64
N ARG A 843 -20.22 11.32 -9.47
CA ARG A 843 -20.79 10.53 -10.58
C ARG A 843 -22.31 10.68 -10.66
N PRO A 844 -22.88 10.60 -11.88
CA PRO A 844 -24.32 10.76 -12.10
C PRO A 844 -25.16 9.56 -11.62
N THR A 845 -24.53 8.45 -11.24
CA THR A 845 -25.22 7.27 -10.70
C THR A 845 -24.44 6.66 -9.54
N ASN A 846 -25.13 5.93 -8.67
CA ASN A 846 -24.53 5.21 -7.55
C ASN A 846 -24.23 3.73 -7.89
N VAL A 847 -24.04 3.39 -9.17
CA VAL A 847 -23.87 1.99 -9.63
C VAL A 847 -22.71 1.27 -8.94
N GLU A 848 -21.64 1.97 -8.60
CA GLU A 848 -20.48 1.40 -7.91
C GLU A 848 -20.81 0.96 -6.46
N SER A 849 -21.97 1.30 -5.91
CA SER A 849 -22.45 0.82 -4.61
C SER A 849 -23.47 -0.31 -4.74
N CYS A 850 -23.95 -0.58 -5.96
CA CYS A 850 -25.05 -1.49 -6.21
C CYS A 850 -26.20 -1.32 -5.19
N PRO A 851 -26.80 -0.12 -5.08
CA PRO A 851 -27.75 0.17 -4.01
C PRO A 851 -28.98 -0.74 -4.10
N GLU A 852 -29.47 -1.10 -5.30
CA GLU A 852 -30.56 -2.08 -5.50
C GLU A 852 -31.81 -1.85 -4.61
N GLY A 853 -32.10 -0.58 -4.27
CA GLY A 853 -33.20 -0.20 -3.37
C GLY A 853 -32.88 -0.30 -1.86
N LYS A 854 -31.65 -0.65 -1.47
CA LYS A 854 -31.15 -0.57 -0.10
C LYS A 854 -31.11 0.88 0.38
N GLN A 855 -31.41 1.09 1.65
CA GLN A 855 -31.28 2.40 2.31
C GLN A 855 -29.83 2.89 2.31
N GLU A 856 -29.63 4.21 2.28
CA GLU A 856 -28.31 4.87 2.25
C GLU A 856 -27.39 4.41 3.38
N ALA A 857 -27.96 4.11 4.55
CA ALA A 857 -27.24 3.62 5.72
C ALA A 857 -26.43 2.34 5.49
N ASN A 858 -26.81 1.53 4.49
CA ASN A 858 -26.18 0.24 4.25
C ASN A 858 -25.02 0.31 3.24
N TRP A 859 -24.82 1.43 2.54
CA TRP A 859 -23.85 1.48 1.45
C TRP A 859 -23.05 2.80 1.36
N VAL A 860 -23.55 3.91 1.91
CA VAL A 860 -22.83 5.20 1.84
C VAL A 860 -21.53 5.15 2.65
N GLU A 861 -21.55 4.62 3.87
CA GLU A 861 -20.33 4.52 4.69
C GLU A 861 -19.29 3.59 4.04
N GLU A 862 -19.73 2.50 3.38
CA GLU A 862 -18.85 1.61 2.61
C GLU A 862 -18.21 2.34 1.42
N ARG A 863 -19.02 3.07 0.63
CA ARG A 863 -18.51 3.90 -0.47
C ARG A 863 -17.46 4.90 0.02
N LEU A 864 -17.68 5.55 1.16
CA LEU A 864 -16.70 6.51 1.70
C LEU A 864 -15.42 5.83 2.17
N LYS A 865 -15.51 4.68 2.84
CA LYS A 865 -14.34 3.90 3.30
C LYS A 865 -13.47 3.43 2.14
N GLU A 866 -14.06 3.11 1.00
CA GLU A 866 -13.35 2.74 -0.22
C GLU A 866 -12.53 3.93 -0.78
N HIS A 867 -13.12 5.12 -0.73
CA HIS A 867 -12.57 6.38 -1.23
C HIS A 867 -11.88 7.25 -0.16
N VAL A 868 -11.43 6.64 0.93
CA VAL A 868 -10.47 7.28 1.85
C VAL A 868 -9.16 7.54 1.12
N ALA A 869 -8.53 8.67 1.45
CA ALA A 869 -7.25 9.08 0.88
C ALA A 869 -6.29 9.54 1.98
N ARG A 870 -5.13 10.08 1.59
CA ARG A 870 -4.24 10.87 2.44
C ARG A 870 -4.61 12.35 2.33
N VAL A 871 -4.26 13.17 3.30
CA VAL A 871 -4.38 14.64 3.12
C VAL A 871 -3.50 15.09 1.96
N ARG A 872 -2.32 14.46 1.78
CA ARG A 872 -1.42 14.73 0.66
C ARG A 872 -2.09 14.51 -0.71
N ASP A 873 -2.96 13.51 -0.85
CA ASP A 873 -3.69 13.28 -2.09
C ASP A 873 -4.67 14.43 -2.37
N VAL A 874 -5.34 14.93 -1.33
CA VAL A 874 -6.23 16.11 -1.43
C VAL A 874 -5.43 17.34 -1.85
N GLU A 875 -4.24 17.57 -1.28
CA GLU A 875 -3.38 18.71 -1.65
C GLU A 875 -2.97 18.66 -3.12
N LEU A 876 -2.57 17.48 -3.62
CA LEU A 876 -2.21 17.29 -5.02
C LEU A 876 -3.39 17.60 -5.96
N LEU A 877 -4.57 17.07 -5.64
CA LEU A 877 -5.79 17.21 -6.44
C LEU A 877 -6.44 18.60 -6.40
N THR A 878 -6.08 19.44 -5.43
CA THR A 878 -6.71 20.75 -5.22
C THR A 878 -5.75 21.92 -5.35
N GLY A 879 -4.44 21.68 -5.26
CA GLY A 879 -3.45 22.75 -5.15
C GLY A 879 -3.64 23.58 -3.89
N LEU A 880 -4.18 22.98 -2.83
CA LEU A 880 -4.25 23.55 -1.49
C LEU A 880 -3.12 22.99 -0.61
N ASP A 881 -2.70 23.76 0.39
CA ASP A 881 -1.79 23.28 1.45
C ASP A 881 -2.42 23.50 2.83
N PHE A 882 -2.54 22.43 3.62
CA PHE A 882 -3.23 22.45 4.92
C PHE A 882 -2.27 22.60 6.10
N TYR A 883 -2.81 23.07 7.23
CA TYR A 883 -2.19 23.04 8.56
C TYR A 883 -0.94 23.91 8.77
N GLN A 884 -0.68 24.91 7.92
CA GLN A 884 0.51 25.77 8.03
C GLN A 884 0.61 26.58 9.34
N GLU A 885 -0.51 26.79 10.04
CA GLU A 885 -0.52 27.55 11.30
C GLU A 885 -0.59 26.63 12.53
N LYS A 886 -0.62 25.30 12.34
CA LYS A 886 -0.47 24.36 13.45
C LYS A 886 0.96 24.43 13.98
N VAL A 887 1.10 24.86 15.24
CA VAL A 887 2.40 24.92 15.92
C VAL A 887 2.90 23.51 16.23
N GLN A 888 3.60 22.91 15.26
CA GLN A 888 4.19 21.57 15.31
C GLN A 888 5.34 21.52 14.28
N PRO A 889 6.39 20.70 14.47
CA PRO A 889 7.44 20.56 13.46
C PRO A 889 6.87 20.15 12.10
N VAL A 890 7.37 20.74 11.01
CA VAL A 890 6.86 20.48 9.65
C VAL A 890 6.96 19.00 9.30
N SER A 891 8.05 18.32 9.66
CA SER A 891 8.21 16.87 9.43
C SER A 891 7.14 16.01 10.12
N GLU A 892 6.60 16.45 11.26
CA GLU A 892 5.47 15.78 11.92
C GLU A 892 4.13 16.11 11.23
N ILE A 893 3.96 17.32 10.71
CA ILE A 893 2.82 17.67 9.85
C ILE A 893 2.86 16.86 8.55
N LEU A 894 4.04 16.61 7.97
CA LEU A 894 4.16 15.76 6.79
C LEU A 894 3.77 14.30 7.10
N GLN A 895 4.15 13.76 8.27
CA GLN A 895 3.66 12.44 8.72
C GLN A 895 2.13 12.38 8.79
N LEU A 896 1.50 13.43 9.35
CA LEU A 896 0.05 13.55 9.39
C LEU A 896 -0.54 13.59 7.96
N LYS A 897 0.11 14.31 7.04
CA LYS A 897 -0.38 14.47 5.67
C LYS A 897 -0.26 13.19 4.84
N THR A 898 0.75 12.36 5.10
CA THR A 898 0.98 11.07 4.42
C THR A 898 0.25 9.90 5.07
N TYR A 899 -0.36 10.10 6.25
CA TYR A 899 -1.14 9.06 6.92
C TYR A 899 -2.37 8.67 6.09
N LEU A 900 -2.56 7.35 5.91
CA LEU A 900 -3.71 6.78 5.21
C LEU A 900 -4.52 5.91 6.21
N PRO A 901 -5.73 6.33 6.61
CA PRO A 901 -6.58 5.56 7.51
C PRO A 901 -6.86 4.14 6.98
N THR A 902 -6.70 3.14 7.84
CA THR A 902 -7.08 1.75 7.59
C THR A 902 -8.21 1.35 8.52
N PHE A 903 -9.22 0.69 7.96
CA PHE A 903 -10.33 0.14 8.73
C PHE A 903 -10.11 -1.36 8.82
N GLU A 904 -9.93 -1.88 10.03
CA GLU A 904 -9.92 -3.32 10.22
C GLU A 904 -11.31 -3.86 9.90
N THR A 905 -11.45 -4.60 8.81
CA THR A 905 -12.49 -5.63 8.76
C THR A 905 -12.00 -6.77 9.64
N ILE A 906 -12.58 -6.90 10.84
CA ILE A 906 -12.50 -8.16 11.57
C ILE A 906 -13.18 -9.19 10.66
N ILE A 907 -12.39 -9.96 9.92
CA ILE A 907 -12.87 -11.08 9.10
C ILE A 907 -13.02 -12.30 10.00
#